data_AF-A0A2I1GTN3-F1
#
_entry.id   AF-A0A2I1GTN3-F1
#
_cell.length_a   1.000
_cell.length_b   1.000
_cell.length_c   1.000
_cell.angle_alpha   90.00
_cell.angle_beta   90.00
_cell.angle_gamma   90.00
#
_symmetry.space_group_name_H-M   'P 1'
#
loop_
_entity.id
_entity.type
_entity.pdbx_description
1 polymer ?
#
loop_
_entity_poly.entity_id
_entity_poly.type
_entity_poly.pdbx_seq_one_letter_code
_entity_poly.pdbx_strand_id
1 'polypeptide(L)'
;MRKRYIHSIPLKHRVRNHFSHKIPSSLLHNSSKHNEASDINFQYDNSDNKDENNYGNNDENYERSDDENYEDDDNENYESNNDDDDENYESNNDEGDDENYESNNDEGDDENYDDDDDENYEDNDESYDNECIVDEALNQNELPNNNGNFWPYFESITAALLFCWVHKHNISTSAYDELVDILQHPQFCINDIVTNIRRFRKWRQRLPLISIRSRYVKISTKKTPSTTCTIKPTYYLSVSDIIWYVLNNHSLFNKMYFGPALEVKEKSEFWHGDLWGESPQFGQETIVIKQVLYQIGDYVYYNEVTGKKFGRILAIILENNIEKLKIQRVLTFDELPESFHTTIRQQQSRDGALWLLDRDEYNAIILLEPQAIIQKITVGQNNNSANKYIIEILYKHNNHWKFRSALLDYKHPSEYAAIPNHNNSLPVYKFFLDLYYDDFGTYRNVYHSLGGVYLQFGNMTFNDRKQLKNHFVLGFVPFGGDFDDFIKPFIKEICQLEKGKVFEINGVRCLIIASLGQVTADLPQGNDLACIKRHGAIKGCRSCQATKEKLTSADLNIPLIARYHHITDELYNRMETIITATDQQKFATEYGLRNKKSILDLLKRERHLQTPQDVYHLTAGKIQRLLHITVNLLSNDGKKAFVTAWKSFEYPQQWQKLPNPVWHHESFMMSDCLRLSTVMPFIINRFLCSNYIKNNSLTTIQNRCNITRADFATKMIVTCWKVVAETMVLVFKKSYNTDDYILLQKCLKKEMEILSQVFEDFVNLPNLHASFHLLKNAKTYATLLNSAVGVKEIVHKIFKGIVPHTNRKNIELDLLKRYTTLFAIRHLIDGGIDPRLSRSSNAFTDLSGNFARIMSDWFIVEECLKDDNGETEVYTNVDYITKLSLKKRIPRQSQWFANISIDINSSLFRSELMQAYIDMEFPAALIHKMVFFYEIATYICENDQGYFVKQQLHVGDVVTIQEEIYSESYAIVEAIFSHQGNNEKLYAFVIVNWFEETSQTKLDCPIYRLGWKRWRHIFLISVIDLVNKVHFVHDCIGDMCKDSHDTKNNNYIKNKFYFTAI
;
A
#
# COMPACT_ATOMS: atom_id res chain seq x y z
N MET A 1 25.78 -33.50 -42.22
CA MET A 1 26.81 -34.32 -42.93
C MET A 1 27.23 -33.53 -44.18
N ARG A 2 28.52 -33.49 -44.57
CA ARG A 2 29.08 -32.64 -45.67
C ARG A 2 29.01 -31.12 -45.39
N LYS A 3 29.85 -30.25 -45.97
CA LYS A 3 31.31 -30.33 -46.25
C LYS A 3 31.88 -28.90 -46.45
N ARG A 4 33.20 -28.70 -46.24
CA ARG A 4 33.91 -27.42 -46.52
C ARG A 4 34.25 -27.24 -48.00
N TYR A 5 34.23 -25.99 -48.47
CA TYR A 5 35.18 -25.30 -49.39
C TYR A 5 34.87 -23.78 -49.23
N ILE A 6 35.76 -22.79 -49.06
CA ILE A 6 37.23 -22.63 -49.16
C ILE A 6 37.79 -22.62 -50.60
N HIS A 7 38.03 -21.41 -51.13
CA HIS A 7 39.23 -20.88 -51.84
C HIS A 7 38.84 -19.76 -52.84
N SER A 8 39.64 -18.74 -53.19
CA SER A 8 40.67 -17.88 -52.53
C SER A 8 41.21 -16.85 -53.56
N ILE A 9 42.36 -16.17 -53.30
CA ILE A 9 43.22 -15.36 -54.22
C ILE A 9 43.03 -13.80 -54.14
N PRO A 10 44.14 -12.99 -54.08
CA PRO A 10 44.30 -12.09 -52.91
C PRO A 10 45.12 -10.76 -53.05
N LEU A 11 45.37 -10.09 -51.90
CA LEU A 11 46.64 -9.43 -51.47
C LEU A 11 47.28 -8.25 -52.26
N LYS A 12 47.25 -7.04 -51.66
CA LYS A 12 48.40 -6.25 -51.07
C LYS A 12 47.97 -4.78 -50.79
N HIS A 13 48.19 -4.16 -49.62
CA HIS A 13 49.45 -3.70 -48.96
C HIS A 13 50.12 -2.47 -49.64
N ARG A 14 50.62 -1.41 -48.97
CA ARG A 14 50.78 -1.05 -47.52
C ARG A 14 51.40 0.38 -47.38
N VAL A 15 51.56 0.90 -46.15
CA VAL A 15 52.52 1.97 -45.66
C VAL A 15 51.99 3.43 -45.63
N ARG A 16 52.32 4.36 -44.67
CA ARG A 16 52.73 4.34 -43.21
C ARG A 16 53.01 5.79 -42.70
N ASN A 17 53.18 5.96 -41.37
CA ASN A 17 53.96 6.99 -40.62
C ASN A 17 53.18 8.17 -39.97
N HIS A 18 53.66 8.84 -38.91
CA HIS A 18 54.24 8.41 -37.60
C HIS A 18 54.65 9.64 -36.73
N PHE A 19 54.25 9.70 -35.44
CA PHE A 19 54.97 10.32 -34.29
C PHE A 19 55.25 11.86 -34.30
N SER A 20 55.57 12.61 -33.22
CA SER A 20 55.72 12.41 -31.74
C SER A 20 55.52 13.79 -31.01
N HIS A 21 55.51 14.01 -29.68
CA HIS A 21 56.58 13.78 -28.67
C HIS A 21 56.12 13.81 -27.18
N LYS A 22 56.61 12.82 -26.42
CA LYS A 22 57.24 12.87 -25.07
C LYS A 22 56.64 13.72 -23.92
N ILE A 23 56.27 13.01 -22.85
CA ILE A 23 56.64 13.35 -21.45
C ILE A 23 57.66 12.28 -20.98
N PRO A 24 58.76 12.63 -20.29
CA PRO A 24 59.65 11.65 -19.66
C PRO A 24 59.14 11.25 -18.27
N SER A 25 59.22 9.95 -17.94
CA SER A 25 58.94 9.43 -16.60
C SER A 25 60.21 9.28 -15.77
N SER A 26 60.08 9.35 -14.44
CA SER A 26 60.99 8.65 -13.54
C SER A 26 60.21 8.14 -12.32
N LEU A 27 60.48 6.89 -11.93
CA LEU A 27 60.06 6.29 -10.67
C LEU A 27 61.17 6.52 -9.65
N LEU A 28 60.83 6.94 -8.44
CA LEU A 28 61.72 6.76 -7.28
C LEU A 28 60.92 6.51 -5.98
N HIS A 29 61.65 5.99 -5.00
CA HIS A 29 61.12 5.17 -3.91
C HIS A 29 60.54 5.93 -2.71
N ASN A 30 59.54 5.29 -2.10
CA ASN A 30 59.36 5.10 -0.64
C ASN A 30 58.95 6.26 0.31
N SER A 31 57.97 5.88 1.13
CA SER A 31 57.93 6.01 2.60
C SER A 31 57.78 7.37 3.29
N SER A 32 56.56 7.54 3.81
CA SER A 32 56.26 7.72 5.25
C SER A 32 56.45 9.08 5.92
N LYS A 33 55.64 9.30 6.97
CA LYS A 33 55.73 10.40 7.96
C LYS A 33 55.47 11.80 7.38
N HIS A 34 55.11 12.81 8.18
CA HIS A 34 54.26 12.83 9.38
C HIS A 34 53.54 14.20 9.41
N ASN A 35 52.66 14.40 10.39
CA ASN A 35 52.40 15.66 11.11
C ASN A 35 52.57 17.02 10.43
N GLU A 36 51.53 17.85 10.66
CA GLU A 36 51.67 19.26 11.09
C GLU A 36 52.25 20.25 10.06
N ALA A 37 52.14 21.55 10.28
CA ALA A 37 51.05 22.35 10.83
C ALA A 37 51.35 23.81 10.48
N SER A 38 50.34 24.69 10.60
CA SER A 38 50.55 26.14 10.58
C SER A 38 51.14 26.66 9.24
N ASP A 39 51.28 27.94 9.00
CA ASP A 39 50.39 29.05 9.35
C ASP A 39 50.70 30.20 8.40
N ILE A 40 49.82 31.19 8.37
CA ILE A 40 50.17 32.60 8.09
C ILE A 40 50.70 32.91 6.67
N ASN A 41 50.60 34.13 6.17
CA ASN A 41 49.53 35.14 6.17
C ASN A 41 50.00 36.23 5.18
N PHE A 42 49.10 37.10 4.72
CA PHE A 42 49.48 38.44 4.22
C PHE A 42 50.39 38.45 2.95
N GLN A 43 50.58 39.56 2.23
CA GLN A 43 49.85 40.84 2.16
C GLN A 43 50.15 41.50 0.82
N TYR A 44 49.18 42.25 0.29
CA TYR A 44 49.40 43.40 -0.60
C TYR A 44 50.16 43.13 -1.94
N ASP A 45 50.21 44.01 -2.93
CA ASP A 45 49.61 45.34 -3.01
C ASP A 45 49.12 45.71 -4.43
N ASN A 46 48.50 46.88 -4.55
CA ASN A 46 48.71 47.94 -5.56
C ASN A 46 49.64 47.65 -6.77
N SER A 47 49.40 48.17 -7.98
CA SER A 47 48.37 49.10 -8.47
C SER A 47 48.51 49.32 -10.00
N ASP A 48 47.53 50.00 -10.60
CA ASP A 48 47.63 50.96 -11.72
C ASP A 48 48.70 50.77 -12.82
N ASN A 49 48.27 50.58 -14.06
CA ASN A 49 48.14 51.62 -15.10
C ASN A 49 47.68 50.94 -16.42
N LYS A 50 46.66 51.39 -17.18
CA LYS A 50 46.34 52.69 -17.80
C LYS A 50 46.90 52.86 -19.23
N ASP A 51 46.10 53.57 -20.03
CA ASP A 51 46.42 54.26 -21.30
C ASP A 51 46.83 53.38 -22.51
N GLU A 52 46.50 53.70 -23.77
CA GLU A 52 45.42 54.50 -24.40
C GLU A 52 45.34 54.15 -25.91
N ASN A 53 44.25 54.57 -26.60
CA ASN A 53 44.15 55.10 -27.99
C ASN A 53 45.30 54.80 -29.04
N ASN A 54 45.08 54.56 -30.35
CA ASN A 54 44.02 55.06 -31.26
C ASN A 54 44.14 54.50 -32.73
N TYR A 55 43.14 54.82 -33.57
CA TYR A 55 43.11 54.96 -35.06
C TYR A 55 43.49 53.81 -36.04
N GLY A 56 42.66 53.68 -37.10
CA GLY A 56 42.97 53.00 -38.37
C GLY A 56 41.72 52.79 -39.26
N ASN A 57 41.48 53.67 -40.23
CA ASN A 57 40.29 53.67 -41.11
C ASN A 57 40.53 53.04 -42.50
N ASN A 58 39.47 53.07 -43.33
CA ASN A 58 39.36 52.83 -44.78
C ASN A 58 39.15 51.35 -45.16
N ASP A 59 38.37 50.91 -46.15
CA ASP A 59 37.39 51.39 -47.18
C ASP A 59 37.06 50.07 -47.97
N GLU A 60 36.03 49.84 -48.79
CA GLU A 60 34.91 50.59 -49.39
C GLU A 60 33.88 49.55 -49.98
N ASN A 61 32.57 49.87 -50.05
CA ASN A 61 31.59 49.55 -51.14
C ASN A 61 31.38 48.09 -51.67
N TYR A 62 30.23 47.58 -52.17
CA TYR A 62 28.82 47.97 -52.48
C TYR A 62 27.99 46.62 -52.55
N GLU A 63 26.67 46.44 -52.72
CA GLU A 63 25.40 47.23 -52.87
C GLU A 63 24.22 46.28 -52.38
N ARG A 64 23.06 46.75 -51.89
CA ARG A 64 21.72 46.91 -52.56
C ARG A 64 21.01 45.60 -53.02
N SER A 65 19.69 45.36 -52.86
CA SER A 65 18.42 46.17 -52.83
C SER A 65 17.59 46.00 -51.53
N ASP A 66 16.65 46.87 -51.11
CA ASP A 66 15.48 47.55 -51.74
C ASP A 66 14.37 46.54 -52.15
N ASP A 67 13.05 46.73 -51.95
CA ASP A 67 12.16 47.75 -51.30
C ASP A 67 11.12 47.00 -50.39
N GLU A 68 10.08 47.51 -49.69
CA GLU A 68 9.40 48.82 -49.51
C GLU A 68 8.90 48.96 -48.03
N ASN A 69 7.70 49.52 -47.75
CA ASN A 69 7.03 49.60 -46.41
C ASN A 69 5.57 49.07 -46.49
N TYR A 70 4.79 49.12 -45.39
CA TYR A 70 3.57 49.96 -45.26
C TYR A 70 3.11 50.07 -43.79
N GLU A 71 2.46 51.18 -43.46
CA GLU A 71 1.87 51.53 -42.14
C GLU A 71 0.31 51.48 -42.20
N ASP A 72 -0.37 52.02 -41.18
CA ASP A 72 -1.82 52.11 -40.91
C ASP A 72 -2.33 51.01 -39.91
N ASP A 73 -2.64 51.24 -38.62
CA ASP A 73 -3.12 52.38 -37.79
C ASP A 73 -4.67 52.41 -37.59
N ASP A 74 -5.11 53.07 -36.51
CA ASP A 74 -6.50 53.44 -36.10
C ASP A 74 -7.53 52.37 -35.59
N ASN A 75 -7.52 52.19 -34.25
CA ASN A 75 -8.50 52.75 -33.28
C ASN A 75 -9.76 52.05 -32.69
N GLU A 76 -10.11 52.56 -31.49
CA GLU A 76 -11.37 52.59 -30.70
C GLU A 76 -12.05 51.32 -30.11
N ASN A 77 -11.76 51.10 -28.80
CA ASN A 77 -12.70 51.02 -27.65
C ASN A 77 -14.06 50.28 -27.76
N TYR A 78 -14.33 49.40 -26.78
CA TYR A 78 -15.44 49.58 -25.81
C TYR A 78 -15.21 48.78 -24.52
N GLU A 79 -15.45 49.38 -23.36
CA GLU A 79 -15.33 48.75 -22.02
C GLU A 79 -16.55 47.87 -21.68
N SER A 80 -16.32 46.75 -20.97
CA SER A 80 -17.27 46.23 -19.96
C SER A 80 -16.61 45.13 -19.10
N ASN A 81 -16.11 45.48 -17.92
CA ASN A 81 -15.56 44.53 -16.96
C ASN A 81 -16.58 43.45 -16.53
N ASN A 82 -16.08 42.25 -16.24
CA ASN A 82 -16.64 41.31 -15.25
C ASN A 82 -15.48 40.40 -14.80
N ASP A 83 -14.74 40.86 -13.78
CA ASP A 83 -13.59 40.15 -13.24
C ASP A 83 -14.06 39.04 -12.28
N ASP A 84 -14.17 37.81 -12.78
CA ASP A 84 -14.51 36.58 -12.02
C ASP A 84 -13.84 35.37 -12.72
N ASP A 85 -12.54 35.13 -12.48
CA ASP A 85 -11.85 33.90 -12.88
C ASP A 85 -10.87 33.42 -11.78
N ASP A 86 -10.82 32.11 -11.54
CA ASP A 86 -10.18 31.49 -10.37
C ASP A 86 -8.66 31.25 -10.56
N GLU A 87 -7.79 31.85 -9.73
CA GLU A 87 -6.41 31.38 -9.54
C GLU A 87 -6.40 29.98 -8.90
N ASN A 88 -6.42 28.92 -9.72
CA ASN A 88 -6.41 27.53 -9.27
C ASN A 88 -5.34 26.65 -9.96
N TYR A 89 -4.13 27.21 -10.11
CA TYR A 89 -2.96 26.48 -10.60
C TYR A 89 -1.80 26.46 -9.58
N GLU A 90 -1.63 25.33 -8.89
CA GLU A 90 -0.37 24.56 -8.97
C GLU A 90 -0.49 23.22 -8.21
N SER A 91 -0.32 22.10 -8.93
CA SER A 91 -0.05 20.80 -8.32
C SER A 91 0.63 19.85 -9.32
N ASN A 92 1.92 20.09 -9.59
CA ASN A 92 2.89 19.11 -10.10
C ASN A 92 2.35 18.06 -11.10
N ASN A 93 2.17 18.47 -12.35
CA ASN A 93 2.18 17.53 -13.47
C ASN A 93 3.62 17.02 -13.67
N ASP A 94 4.05 16.10 -12.81
CA ASP A 94 5.26 15.30 -13.05
C ASP A 94 4.94 14.36 -14.22
N GLU A 95 5.80 14.37 -15.25
CA GLU A 95 5.47 13.83 -16.57
C GLU A 95 5.08 12.35 -16.53
N GLY A 96 4.11 11.94 -17.37
CA GLY A 96 3.68 10.55 -17.47
C GLY A 96 4.81 9.61 -17.88
N ASP A 97 5.04 8.57 -17.08
CA ASP A 97 6.01 7.50 -17.34
C ASP A 97 5.28 6.15 -17.46
N ASP A 98 5.35 5.53 -18.64
CA ASP A 98 4.70 4.24 -18.92
C ASP A 98 5.36 3.06 -18.18
N GLU A 99 4.55 2.22 -17.53
CA GLU A 99 4.96 0.86 -17.13
C GLU A 99 4.08 -0.18 -17.86
N ASN A 100 4.40 -0.39 -19.14
CA ASN A 100 3.72 -1.30 -20.06
C ASN A 100 3.83 -2.78 -19.58
N TYR A 101 2.72 -3.35 -19.09
CA TYR A 101 2.67 -4.74 -18.64
C TYR A 101 2.49 -5.72 -19.81
N GLU A 102 3.58 -6.04 -20.52
CA GLU A 102 3.57 -7.01 -21.62
C GLU A 102 2.98 -8.37 -21.20
N SER A 103 1.80 -8.69 -21.75
CA SER A 103 1.17 -10.00 -21.60
C SER A 103 1.90 -11.04 -22.46
N ASN A 104 2.99 -11.58 -21.90
CA ASN A 104 3.92 -12.53 -22.52
C ASN A 104 3.19 -13.71 -23.21
N ASN A 105 3.08 -13.64 -24.55
CA ASN A 105 2.65 -14.72 -25.43
C ASN A 105 3.84 -15.11 -26.35
N ASP A 106 4.62 -16.10 -25.93
CA ASP A 106 5.64 -16.74 -26.78
C ASP A 106 4.97 -17.70 -27.79
N GLU A 107 4.73 -17.24 -29.02
CA GLU A 107 4.71 -18.08 -30.23
C GLU A 107 5.57 -17.38 -31.29
N GLY A 108 6.34 -18.13 -32.09
CA GLY A 108 7.55 -17.58 -32.75
C GLY A 108 7.77 -17.96 -34.22
N ASP A 109 8.87 -17.39 -34.72
CA ASP A 109 9.59 -17.64 -35.99
C ASP A 109 8.87 -17.29 -37.32
N ASP A 110 9.21 -16.07 -37.79
CA ASP A 110 9.64 -15.70 -39.15
C ASP A 110 8.69 -15.66 -40.39
N GLU A 111 8.71 -14.46 -41.00
CA GLU A 111 9.14 -14.15 -42.39
C GLU A 111 8.14 -13.61 -43.45
N ASN A 112 8.43 -12.36 -43.90
CA ASN A 112 8.05 -11.67 -45.16
C ASN A 112 6.56 -11.21 -45.31
N TYR A 113 6.20 -10.15 -46.07
CA TYR A 113 6.88 -9.39 -47.15
C TYR A 113 6.69 -7.84 -47.05
N ASP A 114 7.34 -7.13 -47.99
CA ASP A 114 7.51 -5.68 -48.13
C ASP A 114 6.30 -4.86 -48.67
N ASP A 115 6.59 -3.57 -48.93
CA ASP A 115 5.94 -2.56 -49.78
C ASP A 115 4.75 -1.72 -49.23
N ASP A 116 5.09 -0.43 -49.01
CA ASP A 116 4.40 0.82 -49.38
C ASP A 116 2.96 0.80 -49.94
N ASP A 117 2.12 1.72 -49.44
CA ASP A 117 1.39 2.66 -50.32
C ASP A 117 0.94 3.91 -49.51
N ASP A 118 0.98 5.09 -50.14
CA ASP A 118 0.48 6.37 -49.60
C ASP A 118 -1.03 6.50 -49.84
N GLU A 119 -1.86 6.75 -48.81
CA GLU A 119 -3.18 7.36 -49.00
C GLU A 119 -3.38 8.58 -48.07
N ASN A 120 -3.53 9.75 -48.69
CA ASN A 120 -3.88 11.00 -48.01
C ASN A 120 -5.32 10.96 -47.47
N TYR A 121 -5.52 11.47 -46.25
CA TYR A 121 -6.82 11.89 -45.77
C TYR A 121 -6.77 13.38 -45.41
N GLU A 122 -7.27 14.21 -46.33
CA GLU A 122 -7.51 15.65 -46.12
C GLU A 122 -8.79 15.85 -45.28
N ASP A 123 -8.70 15.69 -43.96
CA ASP A 123 -9.77 16.16 -43.06
C ASP A 123 -9.63 17.68 -42.88
N ASN A 124 -10.60 18.42 -43.43
CA ASN A 124 -10.73 19.87 -43.25
C ASN A 124 -11.55 20.15 -41.98
N ASP A 125 -10.88 20.49 -40.88
CA ASP A 125 -11.52 21.06 -39.68
C ASP A 125 -10.99 22.49 -39.45
N GLU A 126 -11.78 23.50 -39.77
CA GLU A 126 -11.49 24.91 -39.46
C GLU A 126 -11.69 25.17 -37.96
N SER A 127 -10.74 24.72 -37.14
CA SER A 127 -10.64 25.10 -35.73
C SER A 127 -10.00 26.49 -35.62
N TYR A 128 -10.65 27.39 -34.88
CA TYR A 128 -10.03 28.65 -34.48
C TYR A 128 -9.04 28.37 -33.34
N ASP A 129 -7.75 28.29 -33.67
CA ASP A 129 -6.67 28.33 -32.69
C ASP A 129 -6.57 29.74 -32.10
N ASN A 130 -7.49 30.05 -31.18
CA ASN A 130 -7.35 31.17 -30.27
C ASN A 130 -6.21 30.85 -29.31
N GLU A 131 -5.01 31.41 -29.56
CA GLU A 131 -3.93 31.40 -28.58
C GLU A 131 -4.37 32.14 -27.31
N CYS A 132 -4.85 31.38 -26.32
CA CYS A 132 -5.18 31.90 -25.01
C CYS A 132 -3.88 32.12 -24.23
N ILE A 133 -3.58 33.38 -23.92
CA ILE A 133 -2.46 33.73 -23.05
C ILE A 133 -2.87 33.40 -21.61
N VAL A 134 -2.37 32.27 -21.09
CA VAL A 134 -2.75 31.73 -19.76
C VAL A 134 -1.96 32.32 -18.59
N ASP A 135 -0.92 33.11 -18.89
CA ASP A 135 -0.02 33.78 -17.95
C ASP A 135 0.62 34.98 -18.67
N GLU A 136 0.43 36.19 -18.16
CA GLU A 136 1.02 37.41 -18.72
C GLU A 136 1.55 38.37 -17.64
N ALA A 137 2.38 39.33 -18.07
CA ALA A 137 2.97 40.30 -17.15
C ALA A 137 1.96 41.37 -16.74
N LEU A 138 1.71 41.47 -15.42
CA LEU A 138 0.83 42.48 -14.79
C LEU A 138 0.94 43.87 -15.41
N ASN A 139 -0.19 44.54 -15.61
CA ASN A 139 -0.24 45.88 -16.16
C ASN A 139 0.46 46.88 -15.22
N GLN A 140 0.98 47.96 -15.80
CA GLN A 140 1.72 48.99 -15.05
C GLN A 140 0.91 49.61 -13.88
N ASN A 141 -0.43 49.56 -13.96
CA ASN A 141 -1.35 50.09 -12.95
C ASN A 141 -1.57 49.14 -11.75
N GLU A 142 -1.28 47.85 -11.89
CA GLU A 142 -1.44 46.82 -10.85
C GLU A 142 -0.19 46.68 -9.96
N LEU A 143 0.96 47.19 -10.43
CA LEU A 143 2.24 47.08 -9.73
C LEU A 143 2.26 47.86 -8.40
N PRO A 144 2.86 47.30 -7.33
CA PRO A 144 2.79 47.86 -5.98
C PRO A 144 3.46 49.25 -5.87
N ASN A 145 2.67 50.24 -5.47
CA ASN A 145 3.02 51.66 -5.55
C ASN A 145 3.84 52.12 -4.31
N ASN A 146 5.10 51.67 -4.23
CA ASN A 146 5.89 51.66 -3.01
C ASN A 146 7.35 52.13 -3.24
N ASN A 147 7.80 53.20 -2.59
CA ASN A 147 9.08 53.91 -2.88
C ASN A 147 10.37 53.18 -2.41
N GLY A 148 10.52 51.89 -2.72
CA GLY A 148 11.69 51.07 -2.36
C GLY A 148 12.70 50.88 -3.51
N ASN A 149 13.94 50.49 -3.17
CA ASN A 149 15.02 50.22 -4.15
C ASN A 149 14.75 49.06 -5.12
N PHE A 150 13.66 48.31 -4.94
CA PHE A 150 13.25 47.18 -5.78
C PHE A 150 11.88 47.42 -6.46
N TRP A 151 11.36 48.66 -6.39
CA TRP A 151 10.19 49.10 -7.14
C TRP A 151 10.45 49.06 -8.65
N PRO A 152 9.45 48.72 -9.49
CA PRO A 152 8.07 48.38 -9.15
C PRO A 152 7.82 46.92 -8.71
N TYR A 153 8.85 46.07 -8.71
CA TYR A 153 8.68 44.61 -8.68
C TYR A 153 8.54 43.99 -7.28
N PHE A 154 9.25 44.50 -6.26
CA PHE A 154 9.25 43.90 -4.92
C PHE A 154 9.29 44.95 -3.79
N GLU A 155 8.55 44.70 -2.72
CA GLU A 155 8.52 45.57 -1.52
C GLU A 155 9.86 45.67 -0.80
N SER A 156 10.70 44.63 -0.89
CA SER A 156 11.99 44.57 -0.18
C SER A 156 13.01 43.67 -0.88
N ILE A 157 14.29 43.90 -0.53
CA ILE A 157 15.39 43.00 -0.94
C ILE A 157 15.17 41.56 -0.46
N THR A 158 14.51 41.35 0.68
CA THR A 158 14.20 40.02 1.21
C THR A 158 13.19 39.31 0.33
N ALA A 159 12.11 40.00 -0.07
CA ALA A 159 11.11 39.45 -0.99
C ALA A 159 11.74 39.11 -2.35
N ALA A 160 12.51 40.02 -2.94
CA ALA A 160 13.22 39.79 -4.20
C ALA A 160 14.19 38.59 -4.14
N LEU A 161 14.99 38.48 -3.06
CA LEU A 161 15.92 37.37 -2.89
C LEU A 161 15.24 36.03 -2.62
N LEU A 162 14.10 36.01 -1.91
CA LEU A 162 13.31 34.80 -1.69
C LEU A 162 12.62 34.37 -2.99
N PHE A 163 11.98 35.28 -3.73
CA PHE A 163 11.41 35.01 -5.06
C PHE A 163 12.46 34.41 -6.01
N CYS A 164 13.62 35.06 -6.16
CA CYS A 164 14.71 34.56 -6.98
C CYS A 164 15.31 33.23 -6.47
N TRP A 165 15.15 32.88 -5.19
CA TRP A 165 15.60 31.59 -4.66
C TRP A 165 14.57 30.47 -4.89
N VAL A 166 13.28 30.77 -4.69
CA VAL A 166 12.14 29.85 -4.88
C VAL A 166 12.09 29.38 -6.33
N HIS A 167 11.97 30.29 -7.29
CA HIS A 167 11.87 29.94 -8.72
C HIS A 167 13.15 29.32 -9.28
N LYS A 168 14.34 29.67 -8.75
CA LYS A 168 15.62 29.08 -9.19
C LYS A 168 15.82 27.63 -8.75
N HIS A 169 15.14 27.21 -7.70
CA HIS A 169 15.31 25.89 -7.09
C HIS A 169 14.03 25.05 -7.07
N ASN A 170 12.95 25.54 -7.68
CA ASN A 170 11.60 24.95 -7.66
C ASN A 170 11.21 24.54 -6.24
N ILE A 171 11.33 25.48 -5.30
CA ILE A 171 10.99 25.26 -3.89
C ILE A 171 9.47 25.15 -3.79
N SER A 172 8.96 23.98 -3.41
CA SER A 172 7.54 23.76 -3.19
C SER A 172 7.02 24.58 -2.01
N THR A 173 5.71 24.86 -2.00
CA THR A 173 5.02 25.59 -0.92
C THR A 173 5.38 25.03 0.45
N SER A 174 5.28 23.71 0.65
CA SER A 174 5.66 23.06 1.92
C SER A 174 7.10 23.32 2.34
N ALA A 175 8.06 23.29 1.41
CA ALA A 175 9.47 23.53 1.73
C ALA A 175 9.77 25.01 2.00
N TYR A 176 8.97 25.93 1.47
CA TYR A 176 8.99 27.35 1.84
C TYR A 176 8.31 27.58 3.19
N ASP A 177 7.16 26.95 3.44
CA ASP A 177 6.41 26.99 4.69
C ASP A 177 7.25 26.46 5.87
N GLU A 178 8.00 25.36 5.69
CA GLU A 178 8.99 24.86 6.65
C GLU A 178 10.10 25.86 6.94
N LEU A 179 10.57 26.60 5.93
CA LEU A 179 11.57 27.65 6.10
C LEU A 179 10.99 28.83 6.91
N VAL A 180 9.75 29.21 6.64
CA VAL A 180 9.05 30.27 7.40
C VAL A 180 8.92 29.89 8.87
N ASP A 181 8.52 28.66 9.20
CA ASP A 181 8.47 28.16 10.60
C ASP A 181 9.84 28.28 11.29
N ILE A 182 10.92 27.88 10.61
CA ILE A 182 12.29 27.96 11.14
C ILE A 182 12.68 29.41 11.42
N LEU A 183 12.31 30.35 10.55
CA LEU A 183 12.61 31.78 10.70
C LEU A 183 11.76 32.46 11.78
N GLN A 184 10.53 32.02 11.98
CA GLN A 184 9.60 32.55 12.99
C GLN A 184 9.80 31.94 14.39
N HIS A 185 10.56 30.84 14.52
CA HIS A 185 10.74 30.14 15.77
C HIS A 185 11.29 31.07 16.89
N PRO A 186 10.71 31.11 18.11
CA PRO A 186 11.12 32.06 19.16
C PRO A 186 12.57 31.94 19.67
N GLN A 187 13.29 30.89 19.28
CA GLN A 187 14.72 30.67 19.58
C GLN A 187 15.61 30.79 18.34
N PHE A 188 15.08 31.23 17.20
CA PHE A 188 15.86 31.41 15.97
C PHE A 188 16.89 32.54 16.13
N CYS A 189 18.11 32.29 15.62
CA CYS A 189 19.22 33.23 15.70
C CYS A 189 20.03 33.18 14.41
N ILE A 190 20.14 34.33 13.73
CA ILE A 190 20.87 34.44 12.45
C ILE A 190 22.36 34.05 12.57
N ASN A 191 22.96 34.21 13.76
CA ASN A 191 24.36 33.87 14.00
C ASN A 191 24.63 32.36 14.11
N ASP A 192 23.59 31.55 14.35
CA ASP A 192 23.70 30.09 14.41
C ASP A 192 23.55 29.43 13.02
N ILE A 193 23.18 30.20 11.99
CA ILE A 193 23.07 29.71 10.61
C ILE A 193 24.44 29.24 10.10
N VAL A 194 24.48 27.99 9.68
CA VAL A 194 25.71 27.33 9.22
C VAL A 194 25.97 27.66 7.76
N THR A 195 26.80 28.69 7.52
CA THR A 195 27.25 29.17 6.20
C THR A 195 27.96 28.14 5.30
N ASN A 196 28.21 26.92 5.78
CA ASN A 196 28.82 25.84 5.00
C ASN A 196 28.12 24.50 5.27
N ILE A 197 27.26 24.08 4.34
CA ILE A 197 26.47 22.83 4.40
C ILE A 197 27.31 21.56 4.65
N ARG A 198 28.63 21.57 4.38
CA ARG A 198 29.53 20.45 4.72
C ARG A 198 29.68 20.25 6.24
N ARG A 199 29.40 21.26 7.07
CA ARG A 199 29.40 21.18 8.54
C ARG A 199 28.20 20.39 9.05
N PHE A 200 27.00 20.55 8.47
CA PHE A 200 25.85 19.67 8.77
C PHE A 200 26.15 18.19 8.46
N ARG A 201 26.85 17.91 7.35
CA ARG A 201 27.29 16.54 7.01
C ARG A 201 28.21 15.91 8.07
N LYS A 202 28.97 16.71 8.82
CA LYS A 202 29.71 16.26 10.02
C LYS A 202 28.77 16.12 11.23
N TRP A 203 27.86 17.08 11.44
CA TRP A 203 26.91 17.04 12.57
C TRP A 203 26.00 15.81 12.58
N ARG A 204 25.70 15.20 11.43
CA ARG A 204 25.04 13.88 11.35
C ARG A 204 25.68 12.84 12.29
N GLN A 205 27.00 12.86 12.51
CA GLN A 205 27.71 11.92 13.39
C GLN A 205 27.41 12.13 14.89
N ARG A 206 26.78 13.27 15.26
CA ARG A 206 26.32 13.55 16.63
C ARG A 206 25.06 12.78 17.00
N LEU A 207 24.28 12.31 16.03
CA LEU A 207 23.04 11.56 16.26
C LEU A 207 23.30 10.09 16.67
N PRO A 208 22.35 9.41 17.35
CA PRO A 208 22.38 7.97 17.62
C PRO A 208 22.05 7.18 16.35
N LEU A 209 22.99 7.14 15.40
CA LEU A 209 22.81 6.47 14.11
C LEU A 209 22.84 4.94 14.25
N ILE A 210 21.98 4.24 13.50
CA ILE A 210 22.25 2.84 13.15
C ILE A 210 23.51 2.80 12.27
N SER A 211 24.44 1.87 12.57
CA SER A 211 25.69 1.72 11.83
C SER A 211 25.44 1.10 10.45
N ILE A 212 25.66 1.88 9.39
CA ILE A 212 25.66 1.36 8.01
C ILE A 212 26.88 0.45 7.85
N ARG A 213 26.64 -0.85 7.70
CA ARG A 213 27.67 -1.87 7.44
C ARG A 213 27.83 -2.04 5.93
N SER A 214 29.02 -2.38 5.47
CA SER A 214 29.32 -2.58 4.05
C SER A 214 29.95 -3.94 3.78
N ARG A 215 29.75 -4.46 2.57
CA ARG A 215 30.40 -5.68 2.09
C ARG A 215 30.43 -5.68 0.57
N TYR A 216 31.28 -6.53 -0.02
CA TYR A 216 31.27 -6.75 -1.46
C TYR A 216 30.25 -7.84 -1.85
N VAL A 217 29.63 -7.66 -3.02
CA VAL A 217 28.76 -8.62 -3.71
C VAL A 217 29.10 -8.65 -5.19
N LYS A 218 28.84 -9.78 -5.86
CA LYS A 218 29.02 -9.90 -7.31
C LYS A 218 27.92 -9.16 -8.08
N ILE A 219 28.29 -8.57 -9.20
CA ILE A 219 27.38 -7.89 -10.14
C ILE A 219 27.30 -8.69 -11.43
N SER A 220 26.07 -8.93 -11.91
CA SER A 220 25.78 -9.62 -13.16
C SER A 220 26.00 -8.70 -14.35
N THR A 221 27.01 -9.01 -15.17
CA THR A 221 27.30 -8.32 -16.44
C THR A 221 26.22 -8.52 -17.52
N LYS A 222 25.15 -9.28 -17.23
CA LYS A 222 23.94 -9.38 -18.06
C LYS A 222 22.86 -8.35 -17.69
N LYS A 223 22.95 -7.74 -16.51
CA LYS A 223 21.99 -6.74 -15.98
C LYS A 223 22.62 -5.34 -15.86
N THR A 224 23.83 -5.13 -16.37
CA THR A 224 24.57 -3.86 -16.28
C THR A 224 25.42 -3.63 -17.55
N PRO A 225 25.78 -2.38 -17.89
CA PRO A 225 26.70 -2.09 -18.99
C PRO A 225 28.00 -2.88 -18.90
N SER A 226 28.60 -3.25 -20.04
CA SER A 226 29.80 -4.10 -20.13
C SER A 226 31.06 -3.53 -19.46
N THR A 227 31.07 -2.22 -19.15
CA THR A 227 32.10 -1.50 -18.40
C THR A 227 31.94 -1.56 -16.87
N THR A 228 30.84 -2.14 -16.37
CA THR A 228 30.52 -2.19 -14.94
C THR A 228 31.45 -3.13 -14.19
N CYS A 229 31.95 -2.70 -13.02
CA CYS A 229 32.79 -3.55 -12.18
C CYS A 229 32.00 -4.79 -11.70
N THR A 230 32.57 -5.98 -11.90
CA THR A 230 31.94 -7.28 -11.56
C THR A 230 31.75 -7.52 -10.06
N ILE A 231 32.25 -6.61 -9.21
CA ILE A 231 32.09 -6.62 -7.76
C ILE A 231 31.85 -5.18 -7.29
N LYS A 232 30.73 -4.90 -6.60
CA LYS A 232 30.41 -3.59 -6.02
C LYS A 232 30.29 -3.70 -4.50
N PRO A 233 30.67 -2.67 -3.71
CA PRO A 233 30.24 -2.59 -2.32
C PRO A 233 28.73 -2.34 -2.24
N THR A 234 28.02 -3.19 -1.49
CA THR A 234 26.64 -2.95 -1.04
C THR A 234 26.65 -2.61 0.46
N TYR A 235 25.54 -2.02 0.92
CA TYR A 235 25.39 -1.39 2.21
C TYR A 235 24.09 -1.87 2.86
N TYR A 236 24.16 -2.19 4.15
CA TYR A 236 23.05 -2.79 4.89
C TYR A 236 23.05 -2.36 6.35
N LEU A 237 21.87 -2.43 6.98
CA LEU A 237 21.67 -2.28 8.41
C LEU A 237 21.51 -3.65 9.07
N SER A 238 21.74 -3.70 10.37
CA SER A 238 21.63 -4.93 11.16
C SER A 238 20.26 -5.04 11.80
N VAL A 239 19.62 -6.20 11.64
CA VAL A 239 18.35 -6.50 12.29
C VAL A 239 18.50 -6.55 13.81
N SER A 240 19.66 -6.98 14.33
CA SER A 240 19.96 -6.85 15.76
C SER A 240 19.95 -5.39 16.22
N ASP A 241 20.59 -4.50 15.46
CA ASP A 241 20.66 -3.08 15.81
C ASP A 241 19.25 -2.44 15.73
N ILE A 242 18.47 -2.73 14.68
CA ILE A 242 17.08 -2.24 14.52
C ILE A 242 16.20 -2.70 15.69
N ILE A 243 16.23 -3.98 16.06
CA ILE A 243 15.45 -4.51 17.19
C ILE A 243 15.88 -3.84 18.51
N TRP A 244 17.18 -3.58 18.71
CA TRP A 244 17.65 -2.86 19.89
C TRP A 244 17.09 -1.44 19.97
N TYR A 245 17.10 -0.69 18.87
CA TYR A 245 16.54 0.67 18.85
C TYR A 245 15.01 0.67 19.08
N VAL A 246 14.27 -0.24 18.46
CA VAL A 246 12.81 -0.39 18.65
C VAL A 246 12.45 -0.71 20.11
N LEU A 247 13.22 -1.58 20.78
CA LEU A 247 13.00 -1.94 22.19
C LEU A 247 13.41 -0.85 23.19
N ASN A 248 14.31 0.08 22.80
CA ASN A 248 14.71 1.24 23.61
C ASN A 248 14.00 2.54 23.18
N ASN A 249 12.86 2.42 22.49
CA ASN A 249 11.91 3.48 22.19
C ASN A 249 10.63 3.21 23.01
N HIS A 250 10.37 4.03 24.03
CA HIS A 250 9.29 3.74 25.00
C HIS A 250 7.89 3.96 24.42
N SER A 251 7.73 4.95 23.54
CA SER A 251 6.47 5.23 22.82
C SER A 251 6.02 4.03 21.97
N LEU A 252 6.99 3.31 21.39
CA LEU A 252 6.76 2.15 20.54
C LEU A 252 6.68 0.83 21.34
N PHE A 253 7.65 0.56 22.22
CA PHE A 253 7.72 -0.70 22.97
C PHE A 253 6.47 -0.95 23.83
N ASN A 254 5.92 0.08 24.48
CA ASN A 254 4.75 -0.05 25.34
C ASN A 254 3.46 -0.39 24.58
N LYS A 255 3.45 -0.26 23.25
CA LYS A 255 2.33 -0.64 22.36
C LYS A 255 2.52 -2.02 21.71
N MET A 256 3.68 -2.66 21.88
CA MET A 256 4.00 -3.91 21.20
C MET A 256 3.53 -5.13 21.99
N TYR A 257 2.85 -6.05 21.30
CA TYR A 257 2.35 -7.29 21.86
C TYR A 257 3.40 -8.41 21.79
N PHE A 258 3.57 -9.13 22.90
CA PHE A 258 4.54 -10.24 23.04
C PHE A 258 3.94 -11.48 23.73
N GLY A 259 2.61 -11.56 23.83
CA GLY A 259 1.90 -12.59 24.59
C GLY A 259 1.48 -13.83 23.77
N PRO A 260 0.66 -14.71 24.36
CA PRO A 260 0.02 -15.85 23.68
C PRO A 260 -0.86 -15.38 22.51
N ALA A 261 -1.33 -16.28 21.65
CA ALA A 261 -2.35 -15.87 20.68
C ALA A 261 -3.66 -15.49 21.42
N LEU A 262 -4.35 -14.45 20.98
CA LEU A 262 -5.64 -14.05 21.55
C LEU A 262 -6.77 -14.57 20.66
N GLU A 263 -7.74 -15.24 21.27
CA GLU A 263 -8.99 -15.61 20.59
C GLU A 263 -10.04 -14.55 20.90
N VAL A 264 -10.52 -13.89 19.85
CA VAL A 264 -11.46 -12.76 19.90
C VAL A 264 -12.48 -12.90 18.77
N LYS A 265 -13.68 -12.32 18.96
CA LYS A 265 -14.76 -12.35 17.95
C LYS A 265 -14.35 -11.71 16.63
N GLU A 266 -13.70 -10.54 16.70
CA GLU A 266 -13.30 -9.73 15.54
C GLU A 266 -11.78 -9.72 15.41
N LYS A 267 -11.25 -10.44 14.42
CA LYS A 267 -9.81 -10.69 14.27
C LYS A 267 -9.19 -9.70 13.29
N SER A 268 -8.41 -8.75 13.82
CA SER A 268 -7.64 -7.76 13.04
C SER A 268 -6.12 -7.99 13.06
N GLU A 269 -5.55 -8.42 14.20
CA GLU A 269 -4.11 -8.47 14.45
C GLU A 269 -3.42 -9.82 14.21
N PHE A 270 -2.11 -9.81 13.94
CA PHE A 270 -1.31 -11.03 13.71
C PHE A 270 -1.46 -12.07 14.83
N TRP A 271 -1.56 -11.64 16.09
CA TRP A 271 -1.73 -12.51 17.25
C TRP A 271 -3.12 -13.13 17.38
N HIS A 272 -4.05 -12.82 16.49
CA HIS A 272 -5.33 -13.54 16.32
C HIS A 272 -5.26 -14.66 15.26
N GLY A 273 -4.18 -14.69 14.47
CA GLY A 273 -3.96 -15.64 13.37
C GLY A 273 -3.32 -16.96 13.81
N ASP A 274 -3.57 -18.03 13.04
CA ASP A 274 -3.09 -19.39 13.36
C ASP A 274 -1.57 -19.44 13.62
N LEU A 275 -0.77 -18.74 12.79
CA LEU A 275 0.69 -18.85 12.82
C LEU A 275 1.31 -18.29 14.11
N TRP A 276 0.71 -17.28 14.74
CA TRP A 276 1.22 -16.74 16.00
C TRP A 276 1.11 -17.77 17.13
N GLY A 277 -0.07 -18.40 17.25
CA GLY A 277 -0.36 -19.38 18.29
C GLY A 277 0.29 -20.75 18.07
N GLU A 278 0.37 -21.21 16.82
CA GLU A 278 1.01 -22.50 16.47
C GLU A 278 2.55 -22.42 16.48
N SER A 279 3.13 -21.23 16.36
CA SER A 279 4.58 -21.05 16.31
C SER A 279 5.21 -20.86 17.69
N PRO A 280 6.15 -21.72 18.11
CA PRO A 280 6.87 -21.49 19.36
C PRO A 280 7.74 -20.22 19.29
N GLN A 281 8.14 -19.79 18.09
CA GLN A 281 8.94 -18.58 17.86
C GLN A 281 8.17 -17.28 18.12
N PHE A 282 6.82 -17.31 18.23
CA PHE A 282 5.98 -16.12 18.39
C PHE A 282 5.09 -16.17 19.64
N GLY A 283 4.19 -17.16 19.74
CA GLY A 283 3.25 -17.31 20.85
C GLY A 283 3.81 -18.10 22.04
N GLN A 284 2.91 -18.54 22.93
CA GLN A 284 3.23 -19.38 24.09
C GLN A 284 3.42 -20.84 23.66
N GLU A 285 4.60 -21.40 23.91
CA GLU A 285 4.99 -22.74 23.44
C GLU A 285 4.70 -23.86 24.45
N THR A 286 4.58 -23.54 25.74
CA THR A 286 4.36 -24.52 26.82
C THR A 286 3.35 -24.07 27.87
N ILE A 287 2.74 -25.05 28.53
CA ILE A 287 1.81 -24.86 29.65
C ILE A 287 1.99 -26.02 30.65
N VAL A 288 1.82 -25.74 31.95
CA VAL A 288 1.89 -26.78 33.01
C VAL A 288 0.47 -27.13 33.47
N ILE A 289 0.06 -28.36 33.24
CA ILE A 289 -1.29 -28.86 33.57
C ILE A 289 -1.12 -30.04 34.51
N LYS A 290 -1.70 -29.96 35.72
CA LYS A 290 -1.66 -31.03 36.74
C LYS A 290 -0.21 -31.50 37.00
N GLN A 291 0.72 -30.53 37.14
CA GLN A 291 2.17 -30.71 37.31
C GLN A 291 2.93 -31.33 36.12
N VAL A 292 2.27 -31.62 34.99
CA VAL A 292 2.90 -32.12 33.76
C VAL A 292 3.09 -30.97 32.76
N LEU A 293 4.27 -30.88 32.15
CA LEU A 293 4.57 -29.92 31.08
C LEU A 293 4.02 -30.43 29.74
N TYR A 294 3.20 -29.61 29.08
CA TYR A 294 2.70 -29.81 27.72
C TYR A 294 3.31 -28.76 26.80
N GLN A 295 3.51 -29.13 25.53
CA GLN A 295 4.01 -28.25 24.48
C GLN A 295 3.04 -28.19 23.30
N ILE A 296 3.02 -27.09 22.58
CA ILE A 296 2.26 -26.99 21.33
C ILE A 296 2.76 -28.02 20.30
N GLY A 297 1.84 -28.64 19.56
CA GLY A 297 2.06 -29.80 18.71
C GLY A 297 1.93 -31.16 19.39
N ASP A 298 1.84 -31.23 20.73
CA ASP A 298 1.65 -32.47 21.49
C ASP A 298 0.29 -33.12 21.21
N TYR A 299 0.26 -34.46 21.19
CA TYR A 299 -0.97 -35.23 21.19
C TYR A 299 -1.43 -35.53 22.63
N VAL A 300 -2.73 -35.44 22.87
CA VAL A 300 -3.36 -35.52 24.19
C VAL A 300 -4.66 -36.32 24.17
N TYR A 301 -5.01 -36.88 25.33
CA TYR A 301 -6.39 -37.24 25.64
C TYR A 301 -7.07 -36.07 26.36
N TYR A 302 -8.32 -35.78 26.00
CA TYR A 302 -9.19 -34.83 26.69
C TYR A 302 -10.58 -35.42 26.96
N ASN A 303 -11.32 -34.79 27.88
CA ASN A 303 -12.74 -35.10 28.12
C ASN A 303 -13.64 -34.16 27.30
N GLU A 304 -14.65 -34.73 26.65
CA GLU A 304 -15.81 -34.05 26.06
C GLU A 304 -17.09 -34.62 26.68
N VAL A 305 -18.25 -33.96 26.49
CA VAL A 305 -19.56 -34.46 26.93
C VAL A 305 -19.86 -35.87 26.38
N THR A 306 -19.33 -36.19 25.19
CA THR A 306 -19.46 -37.51 24.54
C THR A 306 -18.40 -38.54 24.99
N GLY A 307 -17.59 -38.21 26.01
CA GLY A 307 -16.59 -39.09 26.61
C GLY A 307 -15.14 -38.69 26.32
N LYS A 308 -14.21 -39.64 26.47
CA LYS A 308 -12.77 -39.44 26.29
C LYS A 308 -12.40 -39.40 24.80
N LYS A 309 -11.73 -38.34 24.36
CA LYS A 309 -11.36 -38.06 22.96
C LYS A 309 -9.85 -37.90 22.77
N PHE A 310 -9.39 -38.04 21.53
CA PHE A 310 -8.02 -37.77 21.11
C PHE A 310 -7.94 -36.38 20.45
N GLY A 311 -6.81 -35.69 20.62
CA GLY A 311 -6.55 -34.44 19.91
C GLY A 311 -5.08 -34.07 19.88
N ARG A 312 -4.76 -33.03 19.11
CA ARG A 312 -3.45 -32.38 19.04
C ARG A 312 -3.56 -30.95 19.54
N ILE A 313 -2.71 -30.54 20.48
CA ILE A 313 -2.56 -29.13 20.86
C ILE A 313 -1.97 -28.40 19.64
N LEU A 314 -2.67 -27.40 19.12
CA LEU A 314 -2.15 -26.49 18.09
C LEU A 314 -1.56 -25.25 18.76
N ALA A 315 -2.34 -24.56 19.57
CA ALA A 315 -1.94 -23.31 20.22
C ALA A 315 -2.38 -23.27 21.68
N ILE A 316 -1.62 -22.53 22.49
CA ILE A 316 -2.07 -22.02 23.79
C ILE A 316 -2.52 -20.57 23.54
N ILE A 317 -3.75 -20.27 23.97
CA ILE A 317 -4.44 -19.01 23.68
C ILE A 317 -4.95 -18.37 24.98
N LEU A 318 -5.23 -17.06 24.91
CA LEU A 318 -6.07 -16.37 25.89
C LEU A 318 -7.42 -16.00 25.25
N GLU A 319 -8.51 -16.28 25.94
CA GLU A 319 -9.85 -15.80 25.61
C GLU A 319 -10.43 -15.14 26.87
N ASN A 320 -10.78 -13.86 26.82
CA ASN A 320 -11.25 -13.08 27.98
C ASN A 320 -10.34 -13.20 29.22
N ASN A 321 -9.01 -13.17 29.01
CA ASN A 321 -7.96 -13.37 30.02
C ASN A 321 -7.90 -14.78 30.66
N ILE A 322 -8.60 -15.77 30.11
CA ILE A 322 -8.54 -17.18 30.55
C ILE A 322 -7.65 -17.97 29.57
N GLU A 323 -6.64 -18.68 30.08
CA GLU A 323 -5.84 -19.63 29.28
C GLU A 323 -6.71 -20.77 28.76
N LYS A 324 -6.67 -20.99 27.44
CA LYS A 324 -7.33 -22.11 26.75
C LYS A 324 -6.40 -22.76 25.74
N LEU A 325 -6.76 -23.96 25.31
CA LEU A 325 -6.02 -24.78 24.36
C LEU A 325 -6.83 -24.92 23.09
N LYS A 326 -6.23 -24.54 21.96
CA LYS A 326 -6.76 -24.77 20.61
C LYS A 326 -6.38 -26.18 20.19
N ILE A 327 -7.33 -27.10 20.17
CA ILE A 327 -7.12 -28.53 19.91
C ILE A 327 -7.65 -28.91 18.52
N GLN A 328 -6.84 -29.56 17.70
CA GLN A 328 -7.32 -30.28 16.51
C GLN A 328 -7.86 -31.66 16.93
N ARG A 329 -9.06 -32.02 16.48
CA ARG A 329 -9.64 -33.35 16.72
C ARG A 329 -8.86 -34.44 16.01
N VAL A 330 -8.65 -35.54 16.72
CA VAL A 330 -8.15 -36.80 16.20
C VAL A 330 -9.25 -37.85 16.43
N LEU A 331 -9.65 -38.53 15.37
CA LEU A 331 -10.79 -39.44 15.34
C LEU A 331 -10.35 -40.90 15.52
N THR A 332 -11.17 -41.69 16.21
CA THR A 332 -11.13 -43.16 16.19
C THR A 332 -11.92 -43.73 14.99
N PHE A 333 -11.83 -45.04 14.77
CA PHE A 333 -12.58 -45.74 13.73
C PHE A 333 -14.10 -45.52 13.84
N ASP A 334 -14.64 -45.60 15.06
CA ASP A 334 -16.08 -45.48 15.32
C ASP A 334 -16.61 -44.04 15.10
N GLU A 335 -15.71 -43.05 15.02
CA GLU A 335 -16.01 -41.65 14.72
C GLU A 335 -15.89 -41.31 13.23
N LEU A 336 -15.44 -42.24 12.39
CA LEU A 336 -15.45 -42.06 10.94
C LEU A 336 -16.87 -42.23 10.38
N PRO A 337 -17.23 -41.53 9.28
CA PRO A 337 -18.50 -41.78 8.59
C PRO A 337 -18.63 -43.25 8.16
N GLU A 338 -19.81 -43.83 8.35
CA GLU A 338 -20.10 -45.27 8.15
C GLU A 338 -19.64 -45.81 6.79
N SER A 339 -19.70 -44.97 5.74
CA SER A 339 -19.22 -45.28 4.38
C SER A 339 -17.72 -45.64 4.29
N PHE A 340 -16.96 -45.48 5.36
CA PHE A 340 -15.53 -45.78 5.43
C PHE A 340 -15.16 -46.87 6.44
N HIS A 341 -16.14 -47.52 7.07
CA HIS A 341 -15.98 -48.62 8.03
C HIS A 341 -15.56 -49.92 7.33
N THR A 342 -14.33 -49.93 6.78
CA THR A 342 -13.77 -51.10 6.09
C THR A 342 -13.02 -52.01 7.06
N THR A 343 -12.95 -53.31 6.76
CA THR A 343 -12.17 -54.30 7.52
C THR A 343 -10.70 -53.88 7.65
N ILE A 344 -10.15 -53.18 6.64
CA ILE A 344 -8.79 -52.64 6.65
C ILE A 344 -8.64 -51.57 7.72
N ARG A 345 -9.52 -50.55 7.75
CA ARG A 345 -9.47 -49.50 8.78
C ARG A 345 -9.80 -50.03 10.17
N GLN A 346 -10.69 -51.02 10.28
CA GLN A 346 -10.98 -51.68 11.56
C GLN A 346 -9.75 -52.41 12.10
N GLN A 347 -8.99 -53.12 11.26
CA GLN A 347 -7.75 -53.77 11.67
C GLN A 347 -6.67 -52.74 12.03
N GLN A 348 -6.45 -51.73 11.18
CA GLN A 348 -5.55 -50.61 11.47
C GLN A 348 -5.87 -49.93 12.81
N SER A 349 -7.14 -49.74 13.16
CA SER A 349 -7.55 -49.17 14.44
C SER A 349 -7.21 -50.05 15.66
N ARG A 350 -7.22 -51.38 15.50
CA ARG A 350 -6.72 -52.33 16.51
C ARG A 350 -5.20 -52.24 16.64
N ASP A 351 -4.50 -52.10 15.51
CA ASP A 351 -3.03 -52.00 15.43
C ASP A 351 -2.50 -50.64 15.91
N GLY A 352 -3.37 -49.63 16.08
CA GLY A 352 -3.02 -48.33 16.67
C GLY A 352 -3.37 -47.09 15.84
N ALA A 353 -3.98 -47.23 14.67
CA ALA A 353 -4.33 -46.10 13.81
C ALA A 353 -5.33 -45.13 14.47
N LEU A 354 -5.17 -43.87 14.08
CA LEU A 354 -6.05 -42.74 14.32
C LEU A 354 -6.09 -41.87 13.05
N TRP A 355 -7.10 -41.02 12.93
CA TRP A 355 -7.33 -40.17 11.76
C TRP A 355 -7.36 -38.69 12.18
N LEU A 356 -6.70 -37.80 11.44
CA LEU A 356 -6.87 -36.36 11.66
C LEU A 356 -8.19 -35.90 11.03
N LEU A 357 -8.94 -35.04 11.71
CA LEU A 357 -9.96 -34.22 11.05
C LEU A 357 -9.27 -32.95 10.51
N ASP A 358 -9.51 -32.64 9.23
CA ASP A 358 -8.83 -31.53 8.54
C ASP A 358 -9.18 -30.17 9.16
N ARG A 359 -8.21 -29.26 9.32
CA ARG A 359 -8.36 -28.04 10.13
C ARG A 359 -9.38 -27.05 9.57
N ASP A 360 -9.70 -27.17 8.29
CA ASP A 360 -10.72 -26.36 7.61
C ASP A 360 -12.14 -26.96 7.67
N GLU A 361 -12.33 -28.12 8.29
CA GLU A 361 -13.65 -28.75 8.51
C GLU A 361 -14.39 -28.22 9.75
N TYR A 362 -15.73 -28.31 9.70
CA TYR A 362 -16.60 -27.96 10.83
C TYR A 362 -16.29 -28.81 12.08
N ASN A 363 -16.20 -28.17 13.24
CA ASN A 363 -15.80 -28.76 14.53
C ASN A 363 -14.40 -29.45 14.56
N ALA A 364 -13.57 -29.30 13.52
CA ALA A 364 -12.22 -29.86 13.50
C ALA A 364 -11.30 -29.27 14.56
N ILE A 365 -11.45 -27.97 14.82
CA ILE A 365 -10.77 -27.25 15.89
C ILE A 365 -11.77 -26.99 17.01
N ILE A 366 -11.35 -27.19 18.25
CA ILE A 366 -12.12 -26.87 19.46
C ILE A 366 -11.24 -26.10 20.45
N LEU A 367 -11.88 -25.32 21.33
CA LEU A 367 -11.22 -24.61 22.43
C LEU A 367 -11.56 -25.32 23.74
N LEU A 368 -10.55 -25.72 24.50
CA LEU A 368 -10.71 -26.39 25.80
C LEU A 368 -9.99 -25.63 26.90
N GLU A 369 -10.55 -25.63 28.10
CA GLU A 369 -9.77 -25.26 29.28
C GLU A 369 -8.70 -26.34 29.59
N PRO A 370 -7.51 -25.96 30.08
CA PRO A 370 -6.43 -26.90 30.41
C PRO A 370 -6.86 -28.04 31.33
N GLN A 371 -7.85 -27.78 32.19
CA GLN A 371 -8.44 -28.74 33.12
C GLN A 371 -9.02 -29.99 32.43
N ALA A 372 -9.52 -29.86 31.19
CA ALA A 372 -10.11 -30.94 30.41
C ALA A 372 -9.07 -31.95 29.88
N ILE A 373 -7.78 -31.59 29.85
CA ILE A 373 -6.69 -32.48 29.45
C ILE A 373 -6.48 -33.57 30.50
N ILE A 374 -6.46 -34.82 30.07
CA ILE A 374 -6.29 -35.99 30.93
C ILE A 374 -4.80 -36.34 31.04
N GLN A 375 -4.14 -36.53 29.90
CA GLN A 375 -2.74 -36.95 29.80
C GLN A 375 -2.20 -36.72 28.38
N LYS A 376 -0.87 -36.59 28.26
CA LYS A 376 -0.13 -36.68 27.00
C LYS A 376 -0.14 -38.10 26.42
N ILE A 377 -0.01 -38.22 25.10
CA ILE A 377 0.15 -39.50 24.38
C ILE A 377 1.24 -39.41 23.31
N THR A 378 1.94 -40.53 23.09
CA THR A 378 2.92 -40.66 21.99
C THR A 378 2.21 -41.16 20.75
N VAL A 379 2.23 -40.35 19.68
CA VAL A 379 1.66 -40.70 18.36
C VAL A 379 2.75 -40.60 17.31
N GLY A 380 2.96 -41.68 16.55
CA GLY A 380 3.92 -41.75 15.44
C GLY A 380 3.30 -41.43 14.08
N GLN A 381 4.13 -41.23 13.07
CA GLN A 381 3.69 -41.12 11.66
C GLN A 381 3.54 -42.50 10.97
N ASN A 382 4.02 -43.58 11.59
CA ASN A 382 3.96 -44.95 11.09
C ASN A 382 3.91 -45.96 12.25
N ASN A 383 3.46 -47.19 11.99
CA ASN A 383 3.33 -48.30 12.96
C ASN A 383 4.63 -48.66 13.72
N ASN A 384 5.81 -48.32 13.20
CA ASN A 384 7.08 -48.94 13.60
C ASN A 384 7.74 -48.34 14.86
N SER A 385 7.11 -47.37 15.55
CA SER A 385 7.75 -46.68 16.69
C SER A 385 6.84 -46.17 17.81
N ALA A 386 5.51 -46.32 17.71
CA ALA A 386 4.57 -45.79 18.72
C ALA A 386 3.29 -46.62 18.85
N ASN A 387 2.72 -46.68 20.05
CA ASN A 387 1.48 -47.40 20.37
C ASN A 387 0.22 -46.82 19.70
N LYS A 388 0.34 -45.63 19.08
CA LYS A 388 -0.67 -44.99 18.24
C LYS A 388 0.02 -44.28 17.09
N TYR A 389 -0.65 -44.18 15.93
CA TYR A 389 -0.11 -43.52 14.75
C TYR A 389 -1.21 -42.91 13.86
N ILE A 390 -0.84 -41.98 12.98
CA ILE A 390 -1.77 -41.32 12.05
C ILE A 390 -1.29 -41.51 10.61
N ILE A 391 -2.17 -42.02 9.74
CA ILE A 391 -1.89 -42.33 8.32
C ILE A 391 -2.71 -41.47 7.34
N GLU A 392 -3.88 -40.99 7.75
CA GLU A 392 -4.87 -40.35 6.89
C GLU A 392 -5.54 -39.15 7.58
N ILE A 393 -5.96 -38.18 6.76
CA ILE A 393 -6.72 -36.98 7.13
C ILE A 393 -8.10 -37.07 6.47
N LEU A 394 -9.17 -36.91 7.25
CA LEU A 394 -10.56 -36.83 6.78
C LEU A 394 -10.92 -35.38 6.45
N TYR A 395 -11.37 -35.13 5.22
CA TYR A 395 -11.76 -33.81 4.70
C TYR A 395 -12.92 -33.93 3.71
N LYS A 396 -13.57 -32.83 3.33
CA LYS A 396 -14.57 -32.79 2.25
C LYS A 396 -14.01 -32.19 0.97
N HIS A 397 -14.54 -32.68 -0.15
CA HIS A 397 -14.33 -32.11 -1.48
C HIS A 397 -15.65 -32.15 -2.25
N ASN A 398 -16.11 -31.00 -2.75
CA ASN A 398 -17.45 -30.83 -3.34
C ASN A 398 -18.54 -31.44 -2.41
N ASN A 399 -18.49 -31.06 -1.11
CA ASN A 399 -19.31 -31.57 0.00
C ASN A 399 -19.20 -33.08 0.32
N HIS A 400 -18.46 -33.88 -0.46
CA HIS A 400 -18.30 -35.31 -0.22
C HIS A 400 -17.06 -35.58 0.63
N TRP A 401 -17.20 -36.39 1.70
CA TRP A 401 -16.07 -36.84 2.51
C TRP A 401 -15.05 -37.64 1.68
N LYS A 402 -13.76 -37.42 1.93
CA LYS A 402 -12.62 -38.12 1.33
C LYS A 402 -11.48 -38.24 2.35
N PHE A 403 -10.52 -39.13 2.07
CA PHE A 403 -9.26 -39.20 2.80
C PHE A 403 -8.09 -38.72 1.94
N ARG A 404 -7.09 -38.11 2.59
CA ARG A 404 -5.78 -37.78 2.03
C ARG A 404 -4.68 -38.28 2.98
N SER A 405 -3.49 -38.56 2.47
CA SER A 405 -2.38 -39.04 3.31
C SER A 405 -1.99 -38.00 4.36
N ALA A 406 -1.61 -38.45 5.57
CA ALA A 406 -1.05 -37.57 6.61
C ALA A 406 0.25 -36.85 6.20
N LEU A 407 0.92 -37.30 5.13
CA LEU A 407 2.06 -36.58 4.54
C LEU A 407 1.65 -35.27 3.86
N LEU A 408 0.35 -35.10 3.55
CA LEU A 408 -0.25 -33.90 2.96
C LEU A 408 -0.86 -32.97 4.04
N ASP A 409 -0.31 -32.88 5.25
CA ASP A 409 -0.58 -31.74 6.15
C ASP A 409 0.64 -30.80 6.20
N TYR A 410 0.40 -29.55 6.58
CA TYR A 410 1.47 -28.67 7.03
C TYR A 410 2.01 -29.19 8.37
N LYS A 411 3.31 -29.50 8.42
CA LYS A 411 3.99 -29.80 9.70
C LYS A 411 3.70 -28.70 10.70
N HIS A 412 3.34 -29.09 11.93
CA HIS A 412 3.11 -28.13 12.99
C HIS A 412 4.42 -27.37 13.28
N PRO A 413 4.42 -26.06 13.53
CA PRO A 413 5.67 -25.31 13.67
C PRO A 413 6.63 -25.84 14.73
N SER A 414 6.15 -26.45 15.82
CA SER A 414 7.03 -27.10 16.80
C SER A 414 7.82 -28.32 16.27
N GLU A 415 7.44 -28.90 15.12
CA GLU A 415 8.18 -29.99 14.47
C GLU A 415 9.49 -29.52 13.79
N TYR A 416 9.61 -28.23 13.44
CA TYR A 416 10.77 -27.68 12.73
C TYR A 416 11.35 -26.39 13.35
N ALA A 417 10.55 -25.63 14.10
CA ALA A 417 10.91 -24.34 14.66
C ALA A 417 11.15 -24.34 16.18
N ALA A 418 11.25 -25.51 16.83
CA ALA A 418 11.46 -25.65 18.28
C ALA A 418 12.56 -24.73 18.84
N ILE A 419 12.32 -24.18 20.04
CA ILE A 419 13.27 -23.34 20.78
C ILE A 419 14.10 -24.24 21.72
N PRO A 420 15.42 -24.00 21.91
CA PRO A 420 16.21 -24.70 22.91
C PRO A 420 15.69 -24.44 24.35
N ASN A 421 15.78 -25.41 25.25
CA ASN A 421 15.41 -25.18 26.65
C ASN A 421 16.33 -24.11 27.28
N HIS A 422 15.77 -22.92 27.55
CA HIS A 422 16.47 -21.81 28.20
C HIS A 422 16.18 -21.82 29.70
N ASN A 423 17.07 -22.41 30.51
CA ASN A 423 16.96 -22.48 31.98
C ASN A 423 17.25 -21.12 32.67
N ASN A 424 16.70 -20.01 32.15
CA ASN A 424 17.07 -18.64 32.53
C ASN A 424 15.86 -17.86 33.05
N SER A 425 16.02 -17.17 34.18
CA SER A 425 15.06 -16.22 34.74
C SER A 425 15.07 -14.85 34.05
N LEU A 426 15.29 -14.81 32.74
CA LEU A 426 15.34 -13.57 31.94
C LEU A 426 13.97 -13.34 31.27
N PRO A 427 13.47 -12.09 31.20
CA PRO A 427 12.32 -11.77 30.34
C PRO A 427 12.59 -12.20 28.90
N VAL A 428 11.60 -12.83 28.26
CA VAL A 428 11.70 -13.30 26.87
C VAL A 428 10.79 -12.46 25.99
N TYR A 429 11.33 -11.90 24.90
CA TYR A 429 10.56 -11.19 23.88
C TYR A 429 10.69 -11.88 22.54
N LYS A 430 9.54 -12.21 21.93
CA LYS A 430 9.42 -12.99 20.70
C LYS A 430 8.96 -12.10 19.56
N PHE A 431 9.75 -12.02 18.49
CA PHE A 431 9.53 -11.12 17.37
C PHE A 431 9.04 -11.85 16.11
N PHE A 432 7.86 -11.46 15.65
CA PHE A 432 7.33 -11.82 14.33
C PHE A 432 7.91 -10.85 13.29
N LEU A 433 8.76 -11.35 12.40
CA LEU A 433 9.38 -10.54 11.35
C LEU A 433 8.59 -10.64 10.03
N ASP A 434 8.17 -9.51 9.49
CA ASP A 434 7.67 -9.36 8.12
C ASP A 434 8.79 -8.78 7.26
N LEU A 435 9.34 -9.61 6.37
CA LEU A 435 10.36 -9.22 5.40
C LEU A 435 9.68 -8.85 4.09
N TYR A 436 9.90 -7.62 3.61
CA TYR A 436 9.46 -7.17 2.30
C TYR A 436 10.66 -6.95 1.37
N TYR A 437 10.60 -7.50 0.15
CA TYR A 437 11.60 -7.31 -0.90
C TYR A 437 10.91 -7.18 -2.25
N ASP A 438 11.23 -6.09 -2.97
CA ASP A 438 10.87 -5.89 -4.37
C ASP A 438 11.90 -4.98 -5.11
N ASP A 439 11.91 -5.01 -6.45
CA ASP A 439 12.86 -4.30 -7.34
C ASP A 439 12.21 -3.07 -8.01
N PHE A 440 12.56 -1.85 -7.59
CA PHE A 440 12.02 -0.61 -8.21
C PHE A 440 13.00 0.04 -9.21
N GLY A 441 12.46 0.58 -10.31
CA GLY A 441 13.24 1.35 -11.29
C GLY A 441 13.72 2.69 -10.74
N THR A 442 15.03 2.97 -10.82
CA THR A 442 15.61 4.23 -10.30
C THR A 442 15.67 5.39 -11.29
N TYR A 443 15.41 5.09 -12.56
CA TYR A 443 15.31 6.02 -13.68
C TYR A 443 14.22 5.48 -14.62
N ARG A 444 13.81 6.24 -15.64
CA ARG A 444 12.82 5.84 -16.67
C ARG A 444 13.14 4.56 -17.45
N ASN A 445 14.32 3.96 -17.25
CA ASN A 445 14.78 2.76 -17.95
C ASN A 445 14.95 1.56 -17.00
N VAL A 446 14.26 0.45 -17.33
CA VAL A 446 14.23 -0.84 -16.59
C VAL A 446 15.63 -1.43 -16.32
N TYR A 447 16.64 -1.09 -17.14
CA TYR A 447 18.04 -1.51 -16.97
C TYR A 447 18.71 -1.05 -15.64
N HIS A 448 18.02 -0.23 -14.85
CA HIS A 448 18.50 0.27 -13.56
C HIS A 448 17.45 0.07 -12.44
N SER A 449 17.13 -1.18 -12.11
CA SER A 449 16.36 -1.52 -10.89
C SER A 449 17.25 -1.63 -9.63
N LEU A 450 16.83 -1.04 -8.52
CA LEU A 450 17.36 -1.33 -7.18
C LEU A 450 16.38 -2.22 -6.41
N GLY A 451 16.89 -3.28 -5.80
CA GLY A 451 16.10 -4.12 -4.90
C GLY A 451 15.98 -3.48 -3.52
N GLY A 452 14.82 -2.94 -3.18
CA GLY A 452 14.54 -2.41 -1.85
C GLY A 452 14.24 -3.54 -0.86
N VAL A 453 14.92 -3.58 0.30
CA VAL A 453 14.68 -4.59 1.32
C VAL A 453 14.35 -3.95 2.67
N TYR A 454 13.19 -4.33 3.22
CA TYR A 454 12.57 -3.68 4.38
C TYR A 454 12.04 -4.72 5.37
N LEU A 455 11.84 -4.27 6.60
CA LEU A 455 11.40 -5.07 7.73
C LEU A 455 10.26 -4.36 8.46
N GLN A 456 9.23 -5.11 8.81
CA GLN A 456 8.19 -4.69 9.76
C GLN A 456 8.04 -5.75 10.86
N PHE A 457 7.50 -5.35 12.00
CA PHE A 457 7.30 -6.22 13.16
C PHE A 457 5.81 -6.49 13.39
N GLY A 458 5.40 -7.76 13.33
CA GLY A 458 4.01 -8.17 13.57
C GLY A 458 3.52 -7.96 15.01
N ASN A 459 4.44 -7.63 15.91
CA ASN A 459 4.19 -7.26 17.30
C ASN A 459 3.58 -5.86 17.48
N MET A 460 3.70 -4.95 16.52
CA MET A 460 3.08 -3.62 16.57
C MET A 460 1.57 -3.74 16.26
N THR A 461 0.73 -2.77 16.67
CA THR A 461 -0.71 -2.76 16.29
C THR A 461 -0.91 -2.55 14.79
N PHE A 462 -2.07 -2.87 14.23
CA PHE A 462 -2.40 -2.64 12.82
C PHE A 462 -2.25 -1.17 12.42
N ASN A 463 -2.68 -0.25 13.28
CA ASN A 463 -2.56 1.18 13.05
C ASN A 463 -1.10 1.68 13.21
N ASP A 464 -0.29 1.06 14.08
CA ASP A 464 1.16 1.30 14.10
C ASP A 464 1.86 0.72 12.86
N ARG A 465 1.42 -0.43 12.34
CA ARG A 465 1.94 -1.03 11.09
C ARG A 465 1.59 -0.22 9.84
N LYS A 466 0.50 0.56 9.83
CA LYS A 466 0.16 1.46 8.71
C LYS A 466 1.03 2.71 8.63
N GLN A 467 1.64 3.17 9.72
CA GLN A 467 2.47 4.38 9.70
C GLN A 467 3.80 4.10 8.96
N LEU A 468 4.14 4.91 7.95
CA LEU A 468 5.36 4.70 7.14
C LEU A 468 6.62 4.65 8.00
N LYS A 469 6.67 5.47 9.07
CA LYS A 469 7.77 5.50 10.04
C LYS A 469 8.13 4.15 10.66
N ASN A 470 7.19 3.19 10.72
CA ASN A 470 7.38 1.85 11.28
C ASN A 470 7.72 0.78 10.21
N HIS A 471 8.20 1.20 9.05
CA HIS A 471 8.81 0.35 8.02
C HIS A 471 10.33 0.57 8.04
N PHE A 472 11.10 -0.45 8.42
CA PHE A 472 12.53 -0.32 8.70
C PHE A 472 13.39 -0.82 7.55
N VAL A 473 14.20 0.04 6.94
CA VAL A 473 15.07 -0.33 5.82
C VAL A 473 16.21 -1.25 6.29
N LEU A 474 16.36 -2.42 5.64
CA LEU A 474 17.54 -3.28 5.78
C LEU A 474 18.64 -2.90 4.79
N GLY A 475 18.29 -2.44 3.59
CA GLY A 475 19.21 -1.85 2.62
C GLY A 475 18.73 -2.01 1.18
N PHE A 476 19.65 -1.79 0.24
CA PHE A 476 19.35 -1.83 -1.20
C PHE A 476 20.30 -2.79 -1.94
N VAL A 477 19.72 -3.73 -2.68
CA VAL A 477 20.42 -4.60 -3.62
C VAL A 477 20.89 -3.74 -4.81
N PRO A 478 22.20 -3.69 -5.11
CA PRO A 478 22.73 -2.82 -6.16
C PRO A 478 22.33 -3.29 -7.56
N PHE A 479 22.40 -2.40 -8.55
CA PHE A 479 22.15 -2.72 -9.97
C PHE A 479 22.85 -4.01 -10.42
N GLY A 480 22.07 -5.00 -10.87
CA GLY A 480 22.57 -6.32 -11.30
C GLY A 480 23.15 -7.20 -10.19
N GLY A 481 23.01 -6.84 -8.92
CA GLY A 481 23.37 -7.67 -7.77
C GLY A 481 22.43 -8.88 -7.60
N ASP A 482 22.88 -9.85 -6.78
CA ASP A 482 22.10 -11.04 -6.41
C ASP A 482 21.55 -10.88 -4.98
N PHE A 483 20.23 -11.09 -4.81
CA PHE A 483 19.55 -10.97 -3.52
C PHE A 483 20.13 -11.91 -2.46
N ASP A 484 20.41 -13.18 -2.82
CA ASP A 484 20.99 -14.14 -1.88
C ASP A 484 22.42 -13.72 -1.46
N ASP A 485 23.18 -13.09 -2.37
CA ASP A 485 24.46 -12.51 -2.05
C ASP A 485 24.33 -11.28 -1.13
N PHE A 486 23.32 -10.42 -1.32
CA PHE A 486 23.02 -9.29 -0.44
C PHE A 486 22.62 -9.73 0.98
N ILE A 487 21.55 -10.53 1.11
CA ILE A 487 20.82 -10.75 2.37
C ILE A 487 21.54 -11.65 3.39
N LYS A 488 22.60 -12.37 2.99
CA LYS A 488 23.45 -13.22 3.85
C LYS A 488 23.74 -12.71 5.28
N PRO A 489 24.03 -11.42 5.54
CA PRO A 489 24.25 -10.91 6.89
C PRO A 489 23.00 -10.97 7.77
N PHE A 490 21.84 -10.61 7.22
CA PHE A 490 20.54 -10.73 7.89
C PHE A 490 20.25 -12.18 8.25
N ILE A 491 20.40 -13.11 7.29
CA ILE A 491 20.21 -14.55 7.52
C ILE A 491 21.08 -15.06 8.68
N LYS A 492 22.37 -14.68 8.70
CA LYS A 492 23.29 -15.03 9.79
C LYS A 492 22.85 -14.49 11.16
N GLU A 493 22.24 -13.31 11.22
CA GLU A 493 21.69 -12.76 12.46
C GLU A 493 20.37 -13.44 12.87
N ILE A 494 19.46 -13.75 11.93
CA ILE A 494 18.23 -14.49 12.25
C ILE A 494 18.54 -15.91 12.74
N CYS A 495 19.49 -16.64 12.13
CA CYS A 495 19.95 -17.94 12.63
C CYS A 495 20.57 -17.92 14.05
N GLN A 496 20.80 -16.74 14.64
CA GLN A 496 21.17 -16.54 16.05
C GLN A 496 19.94 -16.17 16.90
N LEU A 497 19.07 -15.29 16.40
CA LEU A 497 17.85 -14.86 17.09
C LEU A 497 16.83 -16.01 17.23
N GLU A 498 16.70 -16.90 16.24
CA GLU A 498 15.92 -18.15 16.27
C GLU A 498 16.32 -19.13 17.39
N LYS A 499 17.44 -18.88 18.07
CA LYS A 499 18.03 -19.67 19.15
C LYS A 499 18.11 -18.90 20.47
N GLY A 500 17.55 -17.70 20.52
CA GLY A 500 17.67 -16.78 21.65
C GLY A 500 19.02 -16.06 21.69
N LYS A 501 18.98 -14.73 21.69
CA LYS A 501 20.15 -13.84 21.85
C LYS A 501 19.86 -12.86 22.99
N VAL A 502 20.80 -12.72 23.94
CA VAL A 502 20.61 -11.80 25.07
C VAL A 502 20.94 -10.36 24.65
N PHE A 503 20.03 -9.44 24.96
CA PHE A 503 20.16 -8.00 24.77
C PHE A 503 20.13 -7.30 26.14
N GLU A 504 20.57 -6.05 26.17
CA GLU A 504 20.36 -5.12 27.29
C GLU A 504 19.43 -4.01 26.82
N ILE A 505 18.25 -3.91 27.43
CA ILE A 505 17.14 -3.04 27.06
C ILE A 505 16.72 -2.27 28.31
N ASN A 506 16.77 -0.93 28.29
CA ASN A 506 16.45 -0.09 29.46
C ASN A 506 17.21 -0.50 30.76
N GLY A 507 18.44 -1.02 30.64
CA GLY A 507 19.25 -1.55 31.75
C GLY A 507 18.87 -2.97 32.23
N VAL A 508 17.85 -3.60 31.63
CA VAL A 508 17.43 -4.98 31.93
C VAL A 508 18.00 -5.94 30.89
N ARG A 509 18.51 -7.10 31.32
CA ARG A 509 18.97 -8.16 30.42
C ARG A 509 17.79 -9.04 30.01
N CYS A 510 17.51 -9.10 28.71
CA CYS A 510 16.35 -9.80 28.15
C CYS A 510 16.81 -10.81 27.09
N LEU A 511 16.10 -11.93 26.95
CA LEU A 511 16.31 -12.90 25.87
C LEU A 511 15.41 -12.52 24.69
N ILE A 512 16.02 -12.17 23.56
CA ILE A 512 15.31 -11.85 22.32
C ILE A 512 15.32 -13.06 21.41
N ILE A 513 14.13 -13.47 20.98
CA ILE A 513 13.90 -14.48 19.94
C ILE A 513 13.25 -13.76 18.76
N ALA A 514 13.72 -14.02 17.53
CA ALA A 514 13.12 -13.45 16.33
C ALA A 514 13.23 -14.44 15.17
N SER A 515 12.16 -14.58 14.41
CA SER A 515 12.06 -15.49 13.26
C SER A 515 11.21 -14.85 12.16
N LEU A 516 11.40 -15.26 10.90
CA LEU A 516 10.50 -14.87 9.81
C LEU A 516 9.08 -15.35 10.13
N GLY A 517 8.16 -14.41 10.26
CA GLY A 517 6.72 -14.61 10.37
C GLY A 517 6.07 -14.63 8.99
N GLN A 518 6.40 -13.66 8.13
CA GLN A 518 6.04 -13.72 6.71
C GLN A 518 7.12 -13.09 5.82
N VAL A 519 7.04 -13.41 4.53
CA VAL A 519 7.83 -12.81 3.46
C VAL A 519 6.85 -12.26 2.43
N THR A 520 6.72 -10.94 2.39
CA THR A 520 5.86 -10.24 1.43
C THR A 520 6.67 -9.76 0.23
N ALA A 521 6.11 -9.91 -0.96
CA ALA A 521 6.68 -9.54 -2.25
C ALA A 521 5.59 -9.66 -3.32
N ASP A 522 5.85 -9.14 -4.52
CA ASP A 522 4.96 -9.27 -5.67
C ASP A 522 4.75 -10.75 -6.12
N LEU A 523 4.14 -10.94 -7.29
CA LEU A 523 3.89 -12.27 -7.83
C LEU A 523 5.19 -12.97 -8.28
N PRO A 524 6.04 -12.41 -9.18
CA PRO A 524 7.31 -13.03 -9.56
C PRO A 524 8.36 -13.17 -8.44
N GLN A 525 8.68 -12.12 -7.68
CA GLN A 525 9.67 -12.14 -6.59
C GLN A 525 9.19 -13.08 -5.47
N GLY A 526 7.90 -13.05 -5.11
CA GLY A 526 7.33 -13.98 -4.13
C GLY A 526 7.42 -15.45 -4.56
N ASN A 527 7.30 -15.75 -5.86
CA ASN A 527 7.55 -17.10 -6.37
C ASN A 527 9.03 -17.48 -6.28
N ASP A 528 9.94 -16.55 -6.65
CA ASP A 528 11.38 -16.76 -6.58
C ASP A 528 11.83 -17.04 -5.12
N LEU A 529 11.23 -16.37 -4.13
CA LEU A 529 11.47 -16.55 -2.68
C LEU A 529 10.81 -17.81 -2.08
N ALA A 530 9.71 -18.31 -2.67
CA ALA A 530 9.06 -19.59 -2.35
C ALA A 530 9.73 -20.80 -3.04
N CYS A 531 10.79 -20.57 -3.84
CA CYS A 531 11.55 -21.58 -4.58
C CYS A 531 10.80 -22.22 -5.77
N ILE A 532 9.78 -21.54 -6.27
CA ILE A 532 8.89 -21.96 -7.36
C ILE A 532 9.19 -21.13 -8.62
N LYS A 533 9.00 -21.71 -9.82
CA LYS A 533 9.12 -20.96 -11.09
C LYS A 533 8.02 -19.88 -11.19
N ARG A 534 8.26 -18.84 -11.99
CA ARG A 534 7.30 -17.76 -12.23
C ARG A 534 6.00 -18.29 -12.89
N HIS A 535 4.93 -17.49 -12.82
CA HIS A 535 3.55 -17.92 -13.11
C HIS A 535 3.31 -18.58 -14.48
N GLY A 536 4.12 -18.26 -15.50
CA GLY A 536 4.01 -18.87 -16.83
C GLY A 536 4.45 -20.33 -16.93
N ALA A 537 5.13 -20.87 -15.92
CA ALA A 537 5.56 -22.27 -15.88
C ALA A 537 4.38 -23.24 -15.69
N ILE A 538 4.54 -24.48 -16.17
CA ILE A 538 3.52 -25.56 -16.13
C ILE A 538 2.83 -25.67 -14.76
N LYS A 539 3.57 -25.52 -13.64
CA LYS A 539 3.03 -25.47 -12.27
C LYS A 539 3.46 -24.19 -11.53
N GLY A 540 3.21 -23.04 -12.12
CA GLY A 540 3.66 -21.72 -11.65
C GLY A 540 3.00 -21.17 -10.37
N CYS A 541 2.07 -21.88 -9.73
CA CYS A 541 1.49 -21.44 -8.45
C CYS A 541 2.45 -21.73 -7.27
N ARG A 542 2.73 -20.73 -6.42
CA ARG A 542 3.55 -20.94 -5.21
C ARG A 542 2.86 -21.69 -4.07
N SER A 543 1.53 -21.72 -4.04
CA SER A 543 0.77 -22.40 -2.98
C SER A 543 0.31 -23.82 -3.36
N CYS A 544 0.26 -24.19 -4.65
CA CYS A 544 -0.15 -25.53 -5.09
C CYS A 544 0.48 -25.98 -6.42
N GLN A 545 0.26 -27.24 -6.78
CA GLN A 545 0.79 -27.94 -7.95
C GLN A 545 -0.23 -28.02 -9.11
N ALA A 546 -1.25 -27.15 -9.12
CA ALA A 546 -2.17 -27.03 -10.26
C ALA A 546 -1.39 -26.73 -11.54
N THR A 547 -1.80 -27.35 -12.65
CA THR A 547 -1.18 -27.11 -13.97
C THR A 547 -1.81 -25.91 -14.67
N LYS A 548 -1.08 -25.23 -15.56
CA LYS A 548 -1.50 -24.00 -16.26
C LYS A 548 -2.90 -24.15 -16.88
N GLU A 549 -3.19 -25.31 -17.45
CA GLU A 549 -4.43 -25.62 -18.19
C GLU A 549 -5.66 -25.86 -17.28
N LYS A 550 -5.47 -25.88 -15.95
CA LYS A 550 -6.51 -26.16 -14.96
C LYS A 550 -6.62 -25.11 -13.85
N LEU A 551 -5.89 -24.00 -13.95
CA LEU A 551 -5.79 -22.98 -12.91
C LEU A 551 -7.16 -22.44 -12.43
N THR A 552 -8.18 -22.36 -13.29
CA THR A 552 -9.54 -21.93 -12.91
C THR A 552 -10.59 -23.05 -12.96
N SER A 553 -10.16 -24.31 -12.84
CA SER A 553 -11.10 -25.45 -12.79
C SER A 553 -11.79 -25.55 -11.42
N ALA A 554 -13.12 -25.62 -11.41
CA ALA A 554 -13.92 -25.78 -10.19
C ALA A 554 -13.71 -27.12 -9.46
N ASP A 555 -13.11 -28.12 -10.12
CA ASP A 555 -12.76 -29.44 -9.55
C ASP A 555 -11.34 -29.51 -8.98
N LEU A 556 -10.64 -28.38 -8.83
CA LEU A 556 -9.33 -28.35 -8.18
C LEU A 556 -9.41 -28.73 -6.69
N ASN A 557 -9.00 -29.96 -6.39
CA ASN A 557 -8.84 -30.45 -5.03
C ASN A 557 -7.57 -29.85 -4.37
N ILE A 558 -7.63 -28.57 -3.99
CA ILE A 558 -6.51 -27.83 -3.39
C ILE A 558 -5.83 -28.61 -2.24
N PRO A 559 -6.55 -29.25 -1.29
CA PRO A 559 -5.93 -30.09 -0.26
C PRO A 559 -5.09 -31.28 -0.76
N LEU A 560 -5.32 -31.82 -1.96
CA LEU A 560 -4.46 -32.87 -2.53
C LEU A 560 -3.24 -32.33 -3.29
N ILE A 561 -3.32 -31.10 -3.80
CA ILE A 561 -2.30 -30.53 -4.69
C ILE A 561 -1.52 -29.37 -4.06
N ALA A 562 -1.80 -28.97 -2.82
CA ALA A 562 -1.05 -27.92 -2.13
C ALA A 562 0.45 -28.24 -2.03
N ARG A 563 1.27 -27.19 -1.94
CA ARG A 563 2.73 -27.30 -1.78
C ARG A 563 3.08 -27.24 -0.28
N TYR A 564 3.85 -28.22 0.18
CA TYR A 564 4.34 -28.32 1.55
C TYR A 564 5.86 -28.30 1.57
N HIS A 565 6.46 -27.67 2.58
CA HIS A 565 7.91 -27.46 2.69
C HIS A 565 8.67 -28.79 2.63
N HIS A 566 8.27 -29.81 3.42
CA HIS A 566 8.97 -31.10 3.47
C HIS A 566 8.90 -31.86 2.15
N ILE A 567 7.73 -31.92 1.48
CA ILE A 567 7.61 -32.53 0.15
C ILE A 567 8.47 -31.77 -0.88
N THR A 568 8.56 -30.45 -0.73
CA THR A 568 9.40 -29.61 -1.60
C THR A 568 10.88 -29.94 -1.41
N ASP A 569 11.35 -30.13 -0.17
CA ASP A 569 12.72 -30.58 0.09
C ASP A 569 12.97 -32.01 -0.38
N GLU A 570 12.02 -32.94 -0.26
CA GLU A 570 12.15 -34.28 -0.84
C GLU A 570 12.31 -34.24 -2.37
N LEU A 571 11.60 -33.33 -3.05
CA LEU A 571 11.80 -33.09 -4.48
C LEU A 571 13.17 -32.47 -4.78
N TYR A 572 13.67 -31.53 -3.98
CA TYR A 572 15.03 -31.00 -4.13
C TYR A 572 16.10 -32.08 -3.91
N ASN A 573 15.97 -32.89 -2.85
CA ASN A 573 16.90 -33.99 -2.56
C ASN A 573 16.92 -35.01 -3.70
N ARG A 574 15.76 -35.30 -4.33
CA ARG A 574 15.68 -36.09 -5.56
C ARG A 574 16.39 -35.39 -6.73
N MET A 575 16.19 -34.09 -6.93
CA MET A 575 16.84 -33.33 -8.00
C MET A 575 18.37 -33.31 -7.86
N GLU A 576 18.89 -33.23 -6.64
CA GLU A 576 20.32 -33.28 -6.32
C GLU A 576 20.98 -34.64 -6.68
N THR A 577 20.21 -35.73 -6.75
CA THR A 577 20.70 -37.03 -7.25
C THR A 577 20.77 -37.15 -8.79
N ILE A 578 20.18 -36.21 -9.53
CA ILE A 578 20.20 -36.24 -11.00
C ILE A 578 21.54 -35.72 -11.51
N ILE A 579 22.28 -36.55 -12.25
CA ILE A 579 23.67 -36.29 -12.64
C ILE A 579 23.78 -35.19 -13.72
N THR A 580 22.82 -35.08 -14.66
CA THR A 580 22.91 -34.12 -15.77
C THR A 580 22.13 -32.84 -15.47
N ALA A 581 22.71 -31.69 -15.78
CA ALA A 581 22.04 -30.40 -15.64
C ALA A 581 20.79 -30.29 -16.53
N THR A 582 20.78 -30.98 -17.68
CA THR A 582 19.64 -31.03 -18.59
C THR A 582 18.45 -31.77 -17.98
N ASP A 583 18.69 -32.89 -17.30
CA ASP A 583 17.62 -33.67 -16.69
C ASP A 583 17.19 -33.08 -15.33
N GLN A 584 18.09 -32.41 -14.61
CA GLN A 584 17.73 -31.51 -13.51
C GLN A 584 16.78 -30.41 -13.98
N GLN A 585 17.07 -29.74 -15.11
CA GLN A 585 16.21 -28.69 -15.68
C GLN A 585 14.83 -29.23 -16.10
N LYS A 586 14.75 -30.46 -16.65
CA LYS A 586 13.47 -31.14 -16.94
C LYS A 586 12.67 -31.38 -15.66
N PHE A 587 13.28 -32.01 -14.66
CA PHE A 587 12.64 -32.28 -13.37
C PHE A 587 12.16 -30.99 -12.67
N ALA A 588 13.01 -29.96 -12.63
CA ALA A 588 12.66 -28.64 -12.13
C ALA A 588 11.45 -28.03 -12.87
N THR A 589 11.27 -28.33 -14.16
CA THR A 589 10.12 -27.86 -14.95
C THR A 589 8.86 -28.69 -14.66
N GLU A 590 8.98 -30.01 -14.54
CA GLU A 590 7.88 -30.95 -14.20
C GLU A 590 7.19 -30.60 -12.86
N TYR A 591 7.95 -30.16 -11.86
CA TYR A 591 7.43 -29.78 -10.52
C TYR A 591 7.29 -28.27 -10.31
N GLY A 592 7.68 -27.45 -11.31
CA GLY A 592 7.68 -25.99 -11.21
C GLY A 592 8.65 -25.45 -10.15
N LEU A 593 9.78 -26.11 -9.91
CA LEU A 593 10.81 -25.71 -8.94
C LEU A 593 11.91 -24.85 -9.58
N ARG A 594 12.55 -24.00 -8.79
CA ARG A 594 13.80 -23.32 -9.19
C ARG A 594 14.98 -24.29 -9.09
N ASN A 595 16.03 -24.09 -9.88
CA ASN A 595 17.22 -24.95 -9.83
C ASN A 595 18.07 -24.73 -8.56
N LYS A 596 17.77 -23.67 -7.80
CA LYS A 596 18.47 -23.22 -6.58
C LYS A 596 17.42 -22.94 -5.50
N LYS A 597 17.63 -23.45 -4.29
CA LYS A 597 16.82 -23.08 -3.11
C LYS A 597 17.01 -21.60 -2.77
N SER A 598 15.99 -20.95 -2.22
CA SER A 598 16.07 -19.60 -1.66
C SER A 598 16.99 -19.60 -0.45
N ILE A 599 17.77 -18.54 -0.24
CA ILE A 599 18.57 -18.44 1.00
C ILE A 599 17.69 -18.34 2.26
N LEU A 600 16.41 -17.96 2.11
CA LEU A 600 15.44 -17.94 3.21
C LEU A 600 15.08 -19.37 3.70
N ASP A 601 15.48 -20.42 2.98
CA ASP A 601 15.32 -21.82 3.41
C ASP A 601 16.37 -22.25 4.44
N LEU A 602 17.33 -21.37 4.78
CA LEU A 602 18.24 -21.54 5.92
C LEU A 602 17.60 -21.16 7.27
N LEU A 603 16.34 -20.69 7.26
CA LEU A 603 15.58 -20.19 8.41
C LEU A 603 14.39 -21.11 8.75
N LYS A 604 13.91 -21.02 9.99
CA LYS A 604 12.81 -21.83 10.54
C LYS A 604 11.44 -21.39 10.01
N ARG A 605 11.13 -21.67 8.73
CA ARG A 605 9.86 -21.29 8.10
C ARG A 605 9.18 -22.40 7.31
N GLU A 606 7.84 -22.40 7.26
CA GLU A 606 7.08 -23.07 6.20
C GLU A 606 7.09 -22.15 4.97
N ARG A 607 7.73 -22.57 3.87
CA ARG A 607 8.08 -21.66 2.77
C ARG A 607 6.90 -21.24 1.88
N HIS A 608 5.82 -22.02 1.83
CA HIS A 608 4.65 -21.79 0.96
C HIS A 608 3.51 -21.13 1.73
N LEU A 609 3.43 -21.37 3.04
CA LEU A 609 2.52 -20.67 3.94
C LEU A 609 3.06 -19.30 4.34
N GLN A 610 4.37 -19.19 4.60
CA GLN A 610 5.05 -17.95 5.02
C GLN A 610 5.61 -17.10 3.87
N THR A 611 5.17 -17.37 2.64
CA THR A 611 5.34 -16.48 1.47
C THR A 611 3.96 -16.24 0.84
N PRO A 612 3.06 -15.48 1.51
CA PRO A 612 1.66 -15.34 1.11
C PRO A 612 1.46 -14.83 -0.32
N GLN A 613 0.23 -14.97 -0.81
CA GLN A 613 -0.21 -14.28 -2.03
C GLN A 613 -0.50 -12.83 -1.66
N ASP A 614 0.21 -11.87 -2.28
CA ASP A 614 -0.08 -10.45 -2.07
C ASP A 614 -1.42 -10.10 -2.70
N VAL A 615 -2.36 -9.64 -1.88
CA VAL A 615 -3.70 -9.27 -2.32
C VAL A 615 -3.73 -7.96 -3.10
N TYR A 616 -2.79 -7.05 -2.88
CA TYR A 616 -2.82 -5.72 -3.49
C TYR A 616 -2.59 -5.80 -5.01
N HIS A 617 -1.43 -6.30 -5.44
CA HIS A 617 -1.14 -6.46 -6.87
C HIS A 617 -2.09 -7.46 -7.54
N LEU A 618 -2.48 -8.52 -6.84
CA LEU A 618 -3.38 -9.56 -7.36
C LEU A 618 -4.76 -9.02 -7.72
N THR A 619 -5.35 -8.20 -6.85
CA THR A 619 -6.71 -7.68 -7.07
C THR A 619 -6.72 -6.50 -8.02
N ALA A 620 -5.78 -5.55 -7.89
CA ALA A 620 -5.63 -4.45 -8.84
C ALA A 620 -5.45 -4.97 -10.29
N GLY A 621 -4.58 -5.96 -10.51
CA GLY A 621 -4.36 -6.55 -11.84
C GLY A 621 -5.57 -7.33 -12.38
N LYS A 622 -6.43 -7.91 -11.53
CA LYS A 622 -7.73 -8.47 -11.96
C LYS A 622 -8.68 -7.36 -12.42
N ILE A 623 -8.74 -6.25 -11.69
CA ILE A 623 -9.67 -5.14 -11.99
C ILE A 623 -9.22 -4.38 -13.24
N GLN A 624 -7.93 -4.11 -13.41
CA GLN A 624 -7.38 -3.48 -14.62
C GLN A 624 -7.69 -4.32 -15.87
N ARG A 625 -7.50 -5.64 -15.80
CA ARG A 625 -7.89 -6.57 -16.88
C ARG A 625 -9.39 -6.52 -17.16
N LEU A 626 -10.24 -6.51 -16.13
CA LEU A 626 -11.69 -6.39 -16.29
C LEU A 626 -12.10 -5.03 -16.89
N LEU A 627 -11.39 -3.94 -16.58
CA LEU A 627 -11.59 -2.61 -17.15
C LEU A 627 -11.24 -2.56 -18.64
N HIS A 628 -10.05 -3.00 -19.01
CA HIS A 628 -9.61 -3.14 -20.41
C HIS A 628 -10.62 -3.95 -21.23
N ILE A 629 -11.04 -5.12 -20.72
CA ILE A 629 -12.09 -5.95 -21.34
C ILE A 629 -13.39 -5.14 -21.48
N THR A 630 -13.86 -4.50 -20.40
CA THR A 630 -15.12 -3.74 -20.41
C THR A 630 -15.11 -2.62 -21.46
N VAL A 631 -14.02 -1.83 -21.55
CA VAL A 631 -13.87 -0.76 -22.54
C VAL A 631 -13.84 -1.31 -23.97
N ASN A 632 -13.21 -2.46 -24.19
CA ASN A 632 -13.06 -3.07 -25.51
C ASN A 632 -14.29 -3.86 -26.00
N LEU A 633 -15.21 -4.26 -25.11
CA LEU A 633 -16.52 -4.83 -25.47
C LEU A 633 -17.49 -3.80 -26.07
N LEU A 634 -17.32 -2.51 -25.76
CA LEU A 634 -18.26 -1.45 -26.15
C LEU A 634 -18.19 -1.11 -27.64
N SER A 635 -19.35 -0.81 -28.23
CA SER A 635 -19.46 -0.13 -29.53
C SER A 635 -19.06 1.35 -29.41
N ASN A 636 -18.93 2.09 -30.53
CA ASN A 636 -18.59 3.52 -30.47
C ASN A 636 -19.65 4.33 -29.71
N ASP A 637 -20.94 4.01 -29.88
CA ASP A 637 -22.02 4.61 -29.11
C ASP A 637 -22.02 4.14 -27.65
N GLY A 638 -21.62 2.90 -27.38
CA GLY A 638 -21.39 2.41 -26.03
C GLY A 638 -20.24 3.12 -25.31
N LYS A 639 -19.15 3.45 -26.02
CA LYS A 639 -18.06 4.29 -25.52
C LYS A 639 -18.55 5.72 -25.22
N LYS A 640 -19.32 6.34 -26.12
CA LYS A 640 -19.94 7.66 -25.86
C LYS A 640 -20.84 7.63 -24.61
N ALA A 641 -21.74 6.64 -24.52
CA ALA A 641 -22.63 6.47 -23.37
C ALA A 641 -21.89 6.19 -22.05
N PHE A 642 -20.78 5.44 -22.10
CA PHE A 642 -19.88 5.27 -20.97
C PHE A 642 -19.28 6.60 -20.53
N VAL A 643 -18.77 7.44 -21.46
CA VAL A 643 -18.17 8.74 -21.12
C VAL A 643 -19.19 9.71 -20.52
N THR A 644 -20.44 9.73 -21.01
CA THR A 644 -21.53 10.48 -20.36
C THR A 644 -21.76 10.00 -18.94
N ALA A 645 -21.99 8.69 -18.75
CA ALA A 645 -22.26 8.10 -17.43
C ALA A 645 -21.06 8.17 -16.46
N TRP A 646 -19.84 8.27 -16.98
CA TRP A 646 -18.60 8.48 -16.24
C TRP A 646 -18.44 9.94 -15.78
N LYS A 647 -18.79 10.91 -16.63
CA LYS A 647 -18.77 12.35 -16.31
C LYS A 647 -19.84 12.75 -15.30
N SER A 648 -21.05 12.18 -15.38
CA SER A 648 -22.17 12.47 -14.45
C SER A 648 -22.27 11.50 -13.27
N PHE A 649 -21.17 10.82 -12.89
CA PHE A 649 -21.13 9.94 -11.72
C PHE A 649 -20.71 10.69 -10.46
N GLU A 650 -21.35 10.37 -9.33
CA GLU A 650 -21.09 10.99 -8.03
C GLU A 650 -19.93 10.26 -7.33
N TYR A 651 -18.69 10.63 -7.66
CA TYR A 651 -17.51 10.13 -6.96
C TYR A 651 -17.44 10.71 -5.52
N PRO A 652 -16.79 10.01 -4.57
CA PRO A 652 -16.51 10.58 -3.25
C PRO A 652 -15.66 11.86 -3.39
N GLN A 653 -16.02 12.95 -2.69
CA GLN A 653 -15.33 14.25 -2.85
C GLN A 653 -13.81 14.18 -2.60
N GLN A 654 -13.36 13.24 -1.74
CA GLN A 654 -11.94 13.00 -1.47
C GLN A 654 -11.15 12.35 -2.61
N TRP A 655 -11.78 11.92 -3.71
CA TRP A 655 -11.07 11.31 -4.83
C TRP A 655 -10.60 12.37 -5.82
N GLN A 656 -9.30 12.35 -6.13
CA GLN A 656 -8.76 13.09 -7.26
C GLN A 656 -9.46 12.65 -8.56
N LYS A 657 -9.70 13.62 -9.45
CA LYS A 657 -10.42 13.44 -10.72
C LYS A 657 -9.68 12.45 -11.63
N LEU A 658 -10.20 11.23 -11.72
CA LEU A 658 -9.59 10.17 -12.53
C LEU A 658 -9.69 10.48 -14.04
N PRO A 659 -8.63 10.23 -14.84
CA PRO A 659 -8.67 10.42 -16.29
C PRO A 659 -9.65 9.44 -16.96
N ASN A 660 -10.07 9.74 -18.20
CA ASN A 660 -11.13 8.96 -18.87
C ASN A 660 -10.68 7.51 -19.18
N PRO A 661 -11.35 6.47 -18.63
CA PRO A 661 -11.01 5.08 -18.89
C PRO A 661 -11.06 4.68 -20.37
N VAL A 662 -11.85 5.36 -21.22
CA VAL A 662 -11.95 5.00 -22.64
C VAL A 662 -10.65 5.22 -23.41
N TRP A 663 -9.79 6.14 -22.93
CA TRP A 663 -8.52 6.51 -23.57
C TRP A 663 -7.29 6.26 -22.70
N HIS A 664 -7.42 6.22 -21.37
CA HIS A 664 -6.28 6.19 -20.44
C HIS A 664 -6.30 5.03 -19.43
N HIS A 665 -7.11 3.98 -19.62
CA HIS A 665 -7.22 2.87 -18.65
C HIS A 665 -5.92 2.07 -18.42
N GLU A 666 -4.96 2.17 -19.34
CA GLU A 666 -3.64 1.54 -19.21
C GLU A 666 -2.73 2.37 -18.27
N SER A 667 -2.89 3.70 -18.26
CA SER A 667 -2.17 4.66 -17.40
C SER A 667 -2.65 4.68 -15.94
N PHE A 668 -3.65 3.87 -15.56
CA PHE A 668 -4.26 3.90 -14.22
C PHE A 668 -3.36 3.21 -13.17
N MET A 669 -3.11 3.86 -12.04
CA MET A 669 -2.36 3.24 -10.96
C MET A 669 -3.17 2.12 -10.28
N MET A 670 -2.48 1.20 -9.61
CA MET A 670 -3.11 0.08 -8.90
C MET A 670 -4.13 0.53 -7.84
N SER A 671 -3.87 1.67 -7.19
CA SER A 671 -4.79 2.32 -6.25
C SER A 671 -6.11 2.73 -6.92
N ASP A 672 -6.04 3.16 -8.18
CA ASP A 672 -7.19 3.66 -8.93
C ASP A 672 -8.01 2.50 -9.47
N CYS A 673 -7.36 1.41 -9.93
CA CYS A 673 -8.00 0.13 -10.19
C CYS A 673 -8.80 -0.38 -8.98
N LEU A 674 -8.24 -0.29 -7.76
CA LEU A 674 -8.95 -0.68 -6.54
C LEU A 674 -10.13 0.24 -6.22
N ARG A 675 -9.94 1.56 -6.29
CA ARG A 675 -11.02 2.57 -6.19
C ARG A 675 -12.15 2.25 -7.18
N LEU A 676 -11.84 2.04 -8.46
CA LEU A 676 -12.80 1.78 -9.54
C LEU A 676 -13.74 0.60 -9.26
N SER A 677 -13.26 -0.48 -8.61
CA SER A 677 -14.12 -1.61 -8.25
C SER A 677 -15.34 -1.22 -7.38
N THR A 678 -15.24 -0.13 -6.63
CA THR A 678 -16.29 0.45 -5.79
C THR A 678 -17.43 1.10 -6.58
N VAL A 679 -17.14 1.64 -7.77
CA VAL A 679 -18.04 2.55 -8.51
C VAL A 679 -18.49 2.02 -9.87
N MET A 680 -17.62 1.26 -10.56
CA MET A 680 -17.90 0.65 -11.87
C MET A 680 -19.18 -0.21 -11.92
N PRO A 681 -19.59 -0.96 -10.88
CA PRO A 681 -20.87 -1.68 -10.89
C PRO A 681 -22.07 -0.76 -11.16
N PHE A 682 -22.08 0.45 -10.59
CA PHE A 682 -23.15 1.43 -10.76
C PHE A 682 -23.05 2.16 -12.10
N ILE A 683 -21.85 2.60 -12.49
CA ILE A 683 -21.59 3.29 -13.76
C ILE A 683 -22.08 2.42 -14.93
N ILE A 684 -21.68 1.14 -14.97
CA ILE A 684 -22.10 0.21 -16.04
C ILE A 684 -23.61 -0.04 -15.97
N ASN A 685 -24.20 -0.19 -14.78
CA ASN A 685 -25.65 -0.37 -14.64
C ASN A 685 -26.46 0.87 -15.05
N ARG A 686 -25.89 2.07 -15.13
CA ARG A 686 -26.61 3.27 -15.59
C ARG A 686 -26.93 3.25 -17.08
N PHE A 687 -25.99 2.80 -17.92
CA PHE A 687 -26.10 2.92 -19.38
C PHE A 687 -26.14 1.59 -20.15
N LEU A 688 -25.56 0.49 -19.64
CA LEU A 688 -25.25 -0.68 -20.48
C LEU A 688 -26.50 -1.42 -20.98
N CYS A 689 -26.79 -1.27 -22.27
CA CYS A 689 -27.78 -2.05 -23.01
C CYS A 689 -27.11 -2.91 -24.11
N SER A 690 -27.89 -3.79 -24.76
CA SER A 690 -27.39 -4.69 -25.81
C SER A 690 -26.73 -3.96 -26.97
N ASN A 691 -27.27 -2.80 -27.35
CA ASN A 691 -26.89 -2.05 -28.54
C ASN A 691 -25.56 -1.29 -28.35
N TYR A 692 -25.09 -1.20 -27.11
CA TYR A 692 -23.83 -0.59 -26.72
C TYR A 692 -22.66 -1.58 -26.67
N ILE A 693 -22.89 -2.86 -27.01
CA ILE A 693 -21.87 -3.92 -27.06
C ILE A 693 -21.65 -4.32 -28.53
N LYS A 694 -20.40 -4.60 -28.91
CA LYS A 694 -20.05 -5.16 -30.24
C LYS A 694 -20.76 -6.51 -30.45
N ASN A 695 -21.46 -6.69 -31.58
CA ASN A 695 -22.26 -7.89 -31.86
C ASN A 695 -21.49 -9.21 -31.67
N ASN A 696 -20.23 -9.29 -32.13
CA ASN A 696 -19.40 -10.48 -31.97
C ASN A 696 -19.15 -10.79 -30.48
N SER A 697 -18.78 -9.76 -29.71
CA SER A 697 -18.53 -9.86 -28.27
C SER A 697 -19.78 -10.28 -27.49
N LEU A 698 -20.93 -9.69 -27.82
CA LEU A 698 -22.23 -10.06 -27.26
C LEU A 698 -22.55 -11.54 -27.52
N THR A 699 -22.34 -12.00 -28.77
CA THR A 699 -22.56 -13.39 -29.19
C THR A 699 -21.61 -14.35 -28.46
N THR A 700 -20.35 -13.98 -28.27
CA THR A 700 -19.38 -14.78 -27.48
C THR A 700 -19.83 -14.94 -26.03
N ILE A 701 -20.27 -13.85 -25.37
CA ILE A 701 -20.79 -13.91 -24.00
C ILE A 701 -22.06 -14.76 -23.91
N GLN A 702 -22.99 -14.61 -24.87
CA GLN A 702 -24.19 -15.43 -24.98
C GLN A 702 -23.86 -16.93 -25.09
N ASN A 703 -22.92 -17.30 -25.95
CA ASN A 703 -22.48 -18.69 -26.12
C ASN A 703 -21.80 -19.24 -24.86
N ARG A 704 -20.83 -18.51 -24.29
CA ARG A 704 -20.09 -18.93 -23.08
C ARG A 704 -20.98 -19.06 -21.85
N CYS A 705 -22.00 -18.23 -21.72
CA CYS A 705 -22.95 -18.27 -20.61
C CYS A 705 -24.15 -19.21 -20.85
N ASN A 706 -24.32 -19.75 -22.05
CA ASN A 706 -25.52 -20.46 -22.51
C ASN A 706 -26.81 -19.61 -22.37
N ILE A 707 -26.75 -18.36 -22.83
CA ILE A 707 -27.80 -17.33 -22.71
C ILE A 707 -28.31 -16.91 -24.09
N THR A 708 -29.61 -17.06 -24.36
CA THR A 708 -30.21 -16.69 -25.65
C THR A 708 -30.61 -15.21 -25.78
N ARG A 709 -30.83 -14.48 -24.67
CA ARG A 709 -31.26 -13.07 -24.68
C ARG A 709 -30.10 -12.10 -24.39
N ALA A 710 -29.97 -11.07 -25.22
CA ALA A 710 -28.98 -10.02 -25.05
C ALA A 710 -29.09 -9.30 -23.68
N ASP A 711 -30.31 -9.03 -23.19
CA ASP A 711 -30.55 -8.38 -21.88
C ASP A 711 -30.01 -9.16 -20.68
N PHE A 712 -29.79 -10.48 -20.83
CA PHE A 712 -29.18 -11.30 -19.80
C PHE A 712 -27.66 -11.32 -19.94
N ALA A 713 -27.11 -11.26 -21.16
CA ALA A 713 -25.67 -11.11 -21.39
C ALA A 713 -25.13 -9.76 -20.87
N THR A 714 -25.86 -8.64 -21.07
CA THR A 714 -25.49 -7.34 -20.46
C THR A 714 -25.50 -7.42 -18.93
N LYS A 715 -26.50 -8.09 -18.34
CA LYS A 715 -26.60 -8.31 -16.89
C LYS A 715 -25.48 -9.21 -16.35
N MET A 716 -24.93 -10.15 -17.13
CA MET A 716 -23.75 -10.90 -16.72
C MET A 716 -22.52 -9.98 -16.55
N ILE A 717 -22.30 -9.02 -17.46
CA ILE A 717 -21.21 -8.04 -17.35
C ILE A 717 -21.35 -7.19 -16.08
N VAL A 718 -22.55 -6.67 -15.80
CA VAL A 718 -22.85 -5.93 -14.55
C VAL A 718 -22.63 -6.83 -13.33
N THR A 719 -23.01 -8.11 -13.41
CA THR A 719 -22.83 -9.07 -12.30
C THR A 719 -21.36 -9.40 -12.06
N CYS A 720 -20.50 -9.50 -13.09
CA CYS A 720 -19.06 -9.65 -12.93
C CYS A 720 -18.47 -8.52 -12.08
N TRP A 721 -18.77 -7.27 -12.43
CA TRP A 721 -18.33 -6.10 -11.67
C TRP A 721 -18.87 -6.08 -10.25
N LYS A 722 -20.17 -6.36 -10.07
CA LYS A 722 -20.79 -6.49 -8.74
C LYS A 722 -20.08 -7.54 -7.88
N VAL A 723 -19.74 -8.71 -8.43
CA VAL A 723 -19.07 -9.81 -7.68
C VAL A 723 -17.63 -9.47 -7.34
N VAL A 724 -16.90 -8.79 -8.23
CA VAL A 724 -15.57 -8.25 -7.90
C VAL A 724 -15.69 -7.25 -6.73
N ALA A 725 -16.65 -6.32 -6.80
CA ALA A 725 -16.90 -5.32 -5.77
C ALA A 725 -17.28 -5.94 -4.40
N GLU A 726 -18.23 -6.87 -4.37
CA GLU A 726 -18.57 -7.70 -3.19
C GLU A 726 -17.32 -8.38 -2.59
N THR A 727 -16.42 -8.86 -3.43
CA THR A 727 -15.21 -9.57 -3.00
C THR A 727 -14.15 -8.60 -2.46
N MET A 728 -13.99 -7.42 -3.05
CA MET A 728 -12.99 -6.44 -2.60
C MET A 728 -13.31 -5.89 -1.21
N VAL A 729 -14.58 -5.61 -0.90
CA VAL A 729 -15.02 -5.20 0.44
C VAL A 729 -14.52 -6.17 1.51
N LEU A 730 -14.58 -7.48 1.24
CA LEU A 730 -14.14 -8.52 2.17
C LEU A 730 -12.62 -8.64 2.21
N VAL A 731 -11.95 -8.60 1.05
CA VAL A 731 -10.48 -8.67 0.94
C VAL A 731 -9.81 -7.51 1.70
N PHE A 732 -10.42 -6.33 1.70
CA PHE A 732 -9.91 -5.14 2.40
C PHE A 732 -10.65 -4.83 3.72
N LYS A 733 -11.40 -5.78 4.29
CA LYS A 733 -12.07 -5.61 5.60
C LYS A 733 -11.05 -5.60 6.75
N LYS A 734 -11.17 -4.64 7.68
CA LYS A 734 -10.23 -4.42 8.81
C LYS A 734 -10.22 -5.53 9.87
N SER A 735 -11.34 -6.22 10.09
CA SER A 735 -11.46 -7.34 11.04
C SER A 735 -12.38 -8.42 10.48
N TYR A 736 -12.07 -9.68 10.77
CA TYR A 736 -12.89 -10.83 10.36
C TYR A 736 -13.40 -11.58 11.59
N ASN A 737 -14.69 -11.94 11.60
CA ASN A 737 -15.25 -12.98 12.46
C ASN A 737 -15.43 -14.30 11.68
N THR A 738 -15.97 -15.32 12.34
CA THR A 738 -16.21 -16.66 11.75
C THR A 738 -17.04 -16.62 10.47
N ASP A 739 -18.06 -15.76 10.40
CA ASP A 739 -18.94 -15.66 9.23
C ASP A 739 -18.25 -14.90 8.08
N ASP A 740 -17.36 -13.94 8.37
CA ASP A 740 -16.55 -13.27 7.33
C ASP A 740 -15.62 -14.26 6.61
N TYR A 741 -14.97 -15.19 7.32
CA TYR A 741 -14.15 -16.22 6.67
C TYR A 741 -15.00 -17.11 5.72
N ILE A 742 -16.22 -17.44 6.14
CA ILE A 742 -17.17 -18.23 5.34
C ILE A 742 -17.68 -17.42 4.13
N LEU A 743 -17.94 -16.13 4.31
CA LEU A 743 -18.42 -15.24 3.25
C LEU A 743 -17.32 -14.94 2.23
N LEU A 744 -16.09 -14.67 2.68
CA LEU A 744 -14.91 -14.52 1.82
C LEU A 744 -14.70 -15.76 0.94
N GLN A 745 -14.80 -16.96 1.51
CA GLN A 745 -14.68 -18.20 0.73
C GLN A 745 -15.74 -18.30 -0.38
N LYS A 746 -16.99 -17.89 -0.09
CA LYS A 746 -18.08 -17.86 -1.08
C LYS A 746 -17.83 -16.82 -2.16
N CYS A 747 -17.41 -15.61 -1.79
CA CYS A 747 -17.14 -14.51 -2.72
C CYS A 747 -15.96 -14.81 -3.66
N LEU A 748 -14.81 -15.27 -3.14
CA LEU A 748 -13.65 -15.68 -3.94
C LEU A 748 -13.99 -16.81 -4.93
N LYS A 749 -14.83 -17.77 -4.52
CA LYS A 749 -15.33 -18.82 -5.40
C LYS A 749 -16.26 -18.26 -6.48
N LYS A 750 -17.24 -17.44 -6.11
CA LYS A 750 -18.21 -16.78 -7.01
C LYS A 750 -17.51 -15.90 -8.05
N GLU A 751 -16.47 -15.16 -7.64
CA GLU A 751 -15.61 -14.35 -8.49
C GLU A 751 -14.88 -15.21 -9.53
N MET A 752 -14.24 -16.30 -9.09
CA MET A 752 -13.57 -17.22 -10.00
C MET A 752 -14.55 -17.82 -11.02
N GLU A 753 -15.69 -18.35 -10.55
CA GLU A 753 -16.69 -19.00 -11.39
C GLU A 753 -17.28 -18.03 -12.42
N ILE A 754 -17.69 -16.82 -12.03
CA ILE A 754 -18.34 -15.89 -12.96
C ILE A 754 -17.36 -15.27 -13.97
N LEU A 755 -16.16 -14.86 -13.54
CA LEU A 755 -15.20 -14.23 -14.46
C LEU A 755 -14.68 -15.20 -15.50
N SER A 756 -14.34 -16.43 -15.11
CA SER A 756 -13.85 -17.45 -16.06
C SER A 756 -14.96 -18.06 -16.93
N GLN A 757 -16.22 -18.02 -16.49
CA GLN A 757 -17.36 -18.31 -17.37
C GLN A 757 -17.54 -17.22 -18.43
N VAL A 758 -17.76 -15.97 -18.01
CA VAL A 758 -18.18 -14.87 -18.89
C VAL A 758 -17.08 -14.45 -19.87
N PHE A 759 -15.82 -14.43 -19.42
CA PHE A 759 -14.69 -13.90 -20.20
C PHE A 759 -13.58 -14.95 -20.38
N GLU A 760 -12.96 -14.95 -21.56
CA GLU A 760 -11.90 -15.92 -21.90
C GLU A 760 -10.55 -15.56 -21.27
N ASP A 761 -10.27 -14.26 -21.18
CA ASP A 761 -9.07 -13.63 -20.59
C ASP A 761 -8.81 -13.97 -19.12
N PHE A 762 -9.84 -14.53 -18.46
CA PHE A 762 -9.83 -14.98 -17.07
C PHE A 762 -9.75 -16.50 -16.95
N VAL A 763 -9.98 -17.27 -18.01
CA VAL A 763 -9.77 -18.73 -18.02
C VAL A 763 -8.29 -19.01 -17.78
N ASN A 764 -8.01 -19.86 -16.80
CA ASN A 764 -6.65 -20.25 -16.42
C ASN A 764 -5.72 -19.09 -16.01
N LEU A 765 -6.26 -17.90 -15.72
CA LEU A 765 -5.48 -16.74 -15.29
C LEU A 765 -4.82 -17.01 -13.91
N PRO A 766 -3.48 -16.95 -13.77
CA PRO A 766 -2.82 -17.17 -12.48
C PRO A 766 -3.31 -16.23 -11.38
N ASN A 767 -3.63 -14.97 -11.74
CA ASN A 767 -4.14 -13.98 -10.80
C ASN A 767 -5.56 -14.31 -10.30
N LEU A 768 -6.37 -15.01 -11.09
CA LEU A 768 -7.67 -15.51 -10.63
C LEU A 768 -7.50 -16.77 -9.77
N HIS A 769 -6.60 -17.68 -10.15
CA HIS A 769 -6.29 -18.89 -9.38
C HIS A 769 -5.78 -18.61 -7.97
N ALA A 770 -4.95 -17.58 -7.76
CA ALA A 770 -4.38 -17.32 -6.43
C ALA A 770 -5.46 -17.06 -5.35
N SER A 771 -6.66 -16.63 -5.77
CA SER A 771 -7.86 -16.47 -4.94
C SER A 771 -8.19 -17.72 -4.11
N PHE A 772 -7.93 -18.94 -4.61
CA PHE A 772 -8.11 -20.20 -3.85
C PHE A 772 -7.36 -20.24 -2.52
N HIS A 773 -6.21 -19.56 -2.43
CA HIS A 773 -5.30 -19.64 -1.28
C HIS A 773 -5.50 -18.50 -0.28
N LEU A 774 -6.25 -17.46 -0.67
CA LEU A 774 -6.45 -16.26 0.17
C LEU A 774 -7.17 -16.56 1.49
N LEU A 775 -8.14 -17.48 1.52
CA LEU A 775 -8.76 -17.91 2.77
C LEU A 775 -7.73 -18.46 3.77
N LYS A 776 -6.73 -19.22 3.28
CA LYS A 776 -5.69 -19.79 4.15
C LYS A 776 -4.73 -18.71 4.64
N ASN A 777 -4.36 -17.76 3.78
CA ASN A 777 -3.58 -16.58 4.20
C ASN A 777 -4.33 -15.81 5.29
N ALA A 778 -5.62 -15.53 5.10
CA ALA A 778 -6.45 -14.83 6.08
C ALA A 778 -6.48 -15.53 7.45
N LYS A 779 -6.72 -16.85 7.51
CA LYS A 779 -6.67 -17.59 8.79
C LYS A 779 -5.27 -17.56 9.43
N THR A 780 -4.22 -17.60 8.61
CA THR A 780 -2.82 -17.62 9.05
C THR A 780 -2.39 -16.29 9.69
N TYR A 781 -2.85 -15.16 9.14
CA TYR A 781 -2.46 -13.80 9.53
C TYR A 781 -3.62 -12.96 10.10
N ALA A 782 -4.71 -13.59 10.55
CA ALA A 782 -6.00 -13.02 10.92
C ALA A 782 -6.80 -12.35 9.77
N THR A 783 -6.19 -11.47 8.99
CA THR A 783 -6.82 -10.77 7.85
C THR A 783 -5.92 -10.83 6.61
N LEU A 784 -6.48 -10.48 5.44
CA LEU A 784 -5.69 -10.32 4.22
C LEU A 784 -4.85 -9.03 4.21
N LEU A 785 -5.35 -7.96 4.84
CA LEU A 785 -4.63 -6.69 5.01
C LEU A 785 -3.27 -6.87 5.70
N ASN A 786 -3.16 -7.79 6.66
CA ASN A 786 -1.88 -8.09 7.33
C ASN A 786 -0.82 -8.70 6.38
N SER A 787 -1.21 -9.17 5.20
CA SER A 787 -0.30 -9.67 4.15
C SER A 787 -0.22 -8.76 2.91
N ALA A 788 -0.89 -7.62 2.91
CA ALA A 788 -0.91 -6.68 1.79
C ALA A 788 0.34 -5.78 1.75
N VAL A 789 0.77 -5.38 0.55
CA VAL A 789 1.97 -4.53 0.36
C VAL A 789 1.70 -3.04 0.11
N GLY A 790 0.45 -2.61 -0.08
CA GLY A 790 0.15 -1.23 -0.54
C GLY A 790 0.78 -0.08 0.25
N VAL A 791 0.91 -0.20 1.58
CA VAL A 791 1.63 0.79 2.42
C VAL A 791 3.15 0.76 2.16
N LYS A 792 3.70 -0.41 1.85
CA LYS A 792 5.12 -0.66 1.54
C LYS A 792 5.47 -0.09 0.16
N GLU A 793 4.52 -0.08 -0.78
CA GLU A 793 4.66 0.61 -2.07
C GLU A 793 4.78 2.14 -1.93
N ILE A 794 4.17 2.74 -0.90
CA ILE A 794 4.38 4.17 -0.61
C ILE A 794 5.82 4.43 -0.14
N VAL A 795 6.40 3.51 0.66
CA VAL A 795 7.83 3.55 1.03
C VAL A 795 8.72 3.45 -0.22
N HIS A 796 8.36 2.60 -1.18
CA HIS A 796 9.01 2.55 -2.51
C HIS A 796 8.93 3.89 -3.26
N LYS A 797 7.73 4.49 -3.37
CA LYS A 797 7.53 5.77 -4.05
C LYS A 797 8.41 6.88 -3.45
N ILE A 798 8.51 6.96 -2.11
CA ILE A 798 9.39 7.91 -1.42
C ILE A 798 10.88 7.67 -1.78
N PHE A 799 11.35 6.42 -1.81
CA PHE A 799 12.74 6.16 -2.19
C PHE A 799 13.02 6.40 -3.69
N LYS A 800 12.07 6.11 -4.60
CA LYS A 800 12.15 6.44 -6.05
C LYS A 800 12.31 7.95 -6.24
N GLY A 801 11.46 8.77 -5.59
CA GLY A 801 11.49 10.24 -5.67
C GLY A 801 12.77 10.90 -5.11
N ILE A 802 13.55 10.22 -4.27
CA ILE A 802 14.82 10.77 -3.75
C ILE A 802 15.98 10.57 -4.74
N VAL A 803 15.92 9.60 -5.65
CA VAL A 803 17.03 9.27 -6.57
C VAL A 803 17.53 10.47 -7.40
N PRO A 804 16.65 11.30 -8.02
CA PRO A 804 17.08 12.45 -8.83
C PRO A 804 18.02 13.41 -8.11
N HIS A 805 17.80 13.60 -6.80
CA HIS A 805 18.56 14.51 -5.92
C HIS A 805 19.85 13.90 -5.33
N THR A 806 20.14 12.62 -5.60
CA THR A 806 21.42 12.00 -5.22
C THR A 806 22.55 12.45 -6.15
N ASN A 807 23.81 12.20 -5.77
CA ASN A 807 24.94 12.37 -6.70
C ASN A 807 25.04 11.28 -7.77
N ARG A 808 24.10 10.32 -7.81
CA ARG A 808 23.97 9.22 -8.78
C ARG A 808 25.16 8.23 -8.84
N LYS A 809 26.23 8.40 -8.04
CA LYS A 809 27.41 7.51 -8.00
C LYS A 809 27.28 6.34 -7.03
N ASN A 810 26.57 6.53 -5.91
CA ASN A 810 26.38 5.50 -4.87
C ASN A 810 25.03 5.71 -4.18
N ILE A 811 23.97 5.55 -4.97
CA ILE A 811 22.57 5.79 -4.60
C ILE A 811 22.23 4.99 -3.33
N GLU A 812 22.60 3.72 -3.28
CA GLU A 812 22.31 2.80 -2.19
C GLU A 812 22.83 3.30 -0.83
N LEU A 813 24.05 3.85 -0.83
CA LEU A 813 24.65 4.44 0.36
C LEU A 813 24.03 5.80 0.73
N ASP A 814 23.64 6.62 -0.25
CA ASP A 814 23.08 7.95 0.02
C ASP A 814 21.63 7.89 0.50
N LEU A 815 20.81 6.97 -0.05
CA LEU A 815 19.50 6.64 0.50
C LEU A 815 19.61 6.14 1.95
N LEU A 816 20.52 5.19 2.23
CA LEU A 816 20.76 4.71 3.59
C LEU A 816 21.30 5.79 4.54
N LYS A 817 22.12 6.74 4.07
CA LYS A 817 22.53 7.91 4.87
C LYS A 817 21.35 8.79 5.23
N ARG A 818 20.43 9.07 4.29
CA ARG A 818 19.21 9.86 4.56
C ARG A 818 18.33 9.11 5.58
N TYR A 819 17.96 7.87 5.28
CA TYR A 819 17.15 7.01 6.16
C TYR A 819 17.71 6.96 7.60
N THR A 820 18.98 6.60 7.78
CA THR A 820 19.59 6.48 9.13
C THR A 820 19.72 7.82 9.86
N THR A 821 19.67 8.96 9.16
CA THR A 821 19.64 10.28 9.80
C THR A 821 18.25 10.57 10.35
N LEU A 822 17.23 10.40 9.52
CA LEU A 822 15.83 10.68 9.86
C LEU A 822 15.33 9.69 10.92
N PHE A 823 15.69 8.41 10.82
CA PHE A 823 15.48 7.40 11.87
C PHE A 823 16.08 7.83 13.22
N ALA A 824 17.32 8.33 13.24
CA ALA A 824 17.99 8.73 14.49
C ALA A 824 17.42 10.01 15.11
N ILE A 825 16.88 10.92 14.28
CA ILE A 825 16.11 12.09 14.74
C ILE A 825 14.78 11.62 15.34
N ARG A 826 14.02 10.77 14.63
CA ARG A 826 12.77 10.18 15.13
C ARG A 826 12.97 9.44 16.46
N HIS A 827 14.02 8.63 16.58
CA HIS A 827 14.31 7.89 17.81
C HIS A 827 14.46 8.81 19.03
N LEU A 828 15.01 10.02 18.85
CA LEU A 828 15.10 11.03 19.91
C LEU A 828 13.75 11.73 20.19
N ILE A 829 12.95 12.00 19.16
CA ILE A 829 11.60 12.62 19.28
C ILE A 829 10.61 11.65 19.97
N ASP A 830 10.68 10.35 19.66
CA ASP A 830 9.89 9.29 20.30
C ASP A 830 10.35 9.00 21.76
N GLY A 831 11.26 9.81 22.33
CA GLY A 831 11.78 9.68 23.69
C GLY A 831 12.83 8.58 23.88
N GLY A 832 13.35 8.00 22.80
CA GLY A 832 14.28 6.88 22.82
C GLY A 832 15.68 7.22 23.36
N ILE A 833 16.35 6.19 23.87
CA ILE A 833 17.65 6.32 24.55
C ILE A 833 18.80 6.31 23.54
N ASP A 834 19.76 7.23 23.69
CA ASP A 834 21.05 7.15 22.98
C ASP A 834 21.98 6.14 23.69
N PRO A 835 22.43 5.06 23.03
CA PRO A 835 23.30 4.04 23.63
C PRO A 835 24.65 4.58 24.14
N ARG A 836 25.03 5.79 23.76
CA ARG A 836 26.28 6.45 24.17
C ARG A 836 26.13 7.32 25.43
N LEU A 837 24.90 7.64 25.82
CA LEU A 837 24.60 8.65 26.87
C LEU A 837 23.69 8.13 28.00
N SER A 838 23.09 6.94 27.84
CA SER A 838 22.27 6.25 28.86
C SER A 838 21.06 7.04 29.40
N ARG A 839 20.64 8.09 28.66
CA ARG A 839 19.46 8.93 28.94
C ARG A 839 18.84 9.36 27.61
N SER A 840 17.55 9.67 27.63
CA SER A 840 16.86 10.40 26.55
C SER A 840 17.18 11.90 26.61
N SER A 841 16.75 12.65 25.59
CA SER A 841 16.98 14.10 25.49
C SER A 841 15.65 14.85 25.39
N ASN A 842 15.15 15.37 26.50
CA ASN A 842 13.87 16.10 26.59
C ASN A 842 13.72 17.19 25.50
N ALA A 843 14.80 17.92 25.17
CA ALA A 843 14.76 18.93 24.12
C ALA A 843 14.31 18.42 22.72
N PHE A 844 14.34 17.10 22.44
CA PHE A 844 13.76 16.53 21.22
C PHE A 844 12.30 16.07 21.38
N THR A 845 11.84 15.71 22.58
CA THR A 845 10.40 15.46 22.84
C THR A 845 9.62 16.77 22.85
N ASP A 846 10.24 17.83 23.39
CA ASP A 846 9.61 19.14 23.61
C ASP A 846 9.50 19.95 22.30
N LEU A 847 10.25 19.58 21.26
CA LEU A 847 10.20 20.17 19.91
C LEU A 847 9.05 19.66 19.04
N SER A 848 8.27 18.68 19.52
CA SER A 848 7.38 17.85 18.70
C SER A 848 6.32 18.57 17.86
N GLY A 849 5.88 19.77 18.23
CA GLY A 849 4.94 20.58 17.42
C GLY A 849 5.58 21.05 16.11
N ASN A 850 6.42 22.08 16.16
CA ASN A 850 7.05 22.69 14.98
C ASN A 850 7.91 21.69 14.18
N PHE A 851 8.50 20.69 14.86
CA PHE A 851 9.35 19.70 14.21
C PHE A 851 8.56 18.55 13.54
N ALA A 852 7.26 18.39 13.81
CA ALA A 852 6.44 17.41 13.09
C ALA A 852 6.16 17.83 11.64
N ARG A 853 6.00 19.14 11.37
CA ARG A 853 5.78 19.68 10.01
C ARG A 853 7.01 19.49 9.13
N ILE A 854 8.20 19.81 9.63
CA ILE A 854 9.51 19.59 8.96
C ILE A 854 9.81 18.08 8.68
N MET A 855 9.02 17.16 9.24
CA MET A 855 9.26 15.71 9.15
C MET A 855 8.02 14.91 8.69
N SER A 856 6.94 15.56 8.25
CA SER A 856 5.66 14.93 7.89
C SER A 856 5.82 13.89 6.78
N ASP A 857 6.42 14.33 5.67
CA ASP A 857 6.51 13.63 4.38
C ASP A 857 7.25 12.29 4.46
N TRP A 858 8.09 12.13 5.49
CA TRP A 858 8.91 10.96 5.69
C TRP A 858 8.34 9.95 6.67
N PHE A 859 7.28 10.29 7.39
CA PHE A 859 6.76 9.48 8.48
C PHE A 859 5.26 9.17 8.41
N ILE A 860 4.47 10.02 7.75
CA ILE A 860 2.99 10.05 7.81
C ILE A 860 2.53 9.82 9.25
N VAL A 861 2.83 10.83 10.08
CA VAL A 861 1.85 11.26 11.08
C VAL A 861 0.63 11.76 10.30
N GLU A 862 -0.59 11.49 10.78
CA GLU A 862 -1.80 12.06 10.18
C GLU A 862 -1.66 13.59 10.09
N GLU A 863 -2.11 14.17 8.97
CA GLU A 863 -1.59 15.42 8.41
C GLU A 863 -1.21 16.47 9.45
N CYS A 864 0.06 16.88 9.44
CA CYS A 864 0.52 17.97 10.31
C CYS A 864 -0.31 19.23 9.99
N LEU A 865 -0.72 19.95 11.03
CA LEU A 865 -1.76 20.95 10.92
C LEU A 865 -1.27 22.12 10.07
N LYS A 866 -1.90 22.26 8.89
CA LYS A 866 -1.97 23.57 8.24
C LYS A 866 -2.84 24.47 9.11
N ASP A 867 -2.29 25.62 9.46
CA ASP A 867 -3.06 26.82 9.74
C ASP A 867 -3.08 27.62 8.43
N ASP A 868 -4.11 27.41 7.60
CA ASP A 868 -4.28 28.18 6.37
C ASP A 868 -4.72 29.60 6.74
N ASN A 869 -4.01 30.63 6.25
CA ASN A 869 -4.38 32.03 6.45
C ASN A 869 -5.73 32.34 5.80
N GLY A 870 -6.80 32.26 6.60
CA GLY A 870 -8.20 32.30 6.14
C GLY A 870 -9.15 31.44 6.98
N GLU A 871 -8.62 30.58 7.87
CA GLU A 871 -9.41 29.80 8.82
C GLU A 871 -10.17 30.68 9.84
N THR A 872 -11.46 30.39 10.05
CA THR A 872 -12.19 30.86 11.22
C THR A 872 -12.12 29.77 12.30
N GLU A 873 -11.34 29.99 13.36
CA GLU A 873 -11.40 29.11 14.55
C GLU A 873 -12.76 29.20 15.26
N VAL A 874 -13.19 28.08 15.83
CA VAL A 874 -14.52 27.93 16.44
C VAL A 874 -14.43 27.04 17.68
N TYR A 875 -15.22 27.38 18.69
CA TYR A 875 -15.20 26.70 19.98
C TYR A 875 -16.00 25.38 19.94
N THR A 876 -15.39 24.33 20.50
CA THR A 876 -16.00 23.04 20.79
C THR A 876 -16.31 22.90 22.28
N ASN A 877 -17.42 22.25 22.63
CA ASN A 877 -17.80 21.92 24.01
C ASN A 877 -17.55 20.44 24.36
N VAL A 878 -16.92 19.66 23.48
CA VAL A 878 -16.61 18.24 23.70
C VAL A 878 -15.11 17.99 23.77
N ASP A 879 -14.68 17.21 24.76
CA ASP A 879 -13.25 17.00 25.06
C ASP A 879 -12.51 16.17 23.99
N TYR A 880 -13.21 15.33 23.23
CA TYR A 880 -12.62 14.50 22.17
C TYR A 880 -12.29 15.28 20.89
N ILE A 881 -12.73 16.55 20.76
CA ILE A 881 -12.33 17.43 19.65
C ILE A 881 -11.31 18.45 20.15
N THR A 882 -10.08 18.41 19.63
CA THR A 882 -8.95 19.24 20.14
C THR A 882 -8.66 20.49 19.32
N LYS A 883 -9.04 20.51 18.04
CA LYS A 883 -9.09 21.73 17.19
C LYS A 883 -10.27 21.63 16.24
N LEU A 884 -10.91 22.77 15.95
CA LEU A 884 -12.06 22.91 15.06
C LEU A 884 -11.97 24.27 14.36
N SER A 885 -12.07 24.28 13.03
CA SER A 885 -12.01 25.49 12.20
C SER A 885 -12.91 25.38 10.96
N LEU A 886 -13.25 26.53 10.38
CA LEU A 886 -14.10 26.65 9.19
C LEU A 886 -13.36 27.40 8.07
N LYS A 887 -13.50 26.92 6.83
CA LYS A 887 -12.83 27.47 5.62
C LYS A 887 -13.84 27.81 4.54
N LYS A 888 -13.43 28.67 3.60
CA LYS A 888 -14.23 29.14 2.44
C LYS A 888 -15.62 29.66 2.82
N ARG A 889 -15.70 30.95 3.14
CA ARG A 889 -16.91 31.62 3.63
C ARG A 889 -17.87 31.96 2.48
N ILE A 890 -19.07 31.41 2.50
CA ILE A 890 -20.09 31.59 1.45
C ILE A 890 -20.78 32.96 1.58
N PRO A 891 -20.78 33.82 0.54
CA PRO A 891 -21.51 35.10 0.55
C PRO A 891 -23.02 34.91 0.61
N ARG A 892 -23.73 35.68 1.46
CA ARG A 892 -25.18 35.53 1.75
C ARG A 892 -26.13 35.80 0.56
N GLN A 893 -25.60 36.12 -0.61
CA GLN A 893 -26.37 36.38 -1.84
C GLN A 893 -26.28 35.23 -2.86
N SER A 894 -25.52 34.17 -2.56
CA SER A 894 -25.34 33.04 -3.49
C SER A 894 -26.64 32.27 -3.77
N GLN A 895 -26.79 31.80 -5.01
CA GLN A 895 -27.98 31.07 -5.46
C GLN A 895 -28.17 29.74 -4.70
N TRP A 896 -27.08 29.19 -4.14
CA TRP A 896 -27.00 28.03 -3.26
C TRP A 896 -28.05 28.00 -2.14
N PHE A 897 -28.35 29.15 -1.52
CA PHE A 897 -29.31 29.25 -0.42
C PHE A 897 -30.75 28.83 -0.79
N ALA A 898 -31.09 28.76 -2.08
CA ALA A 898 -32.40 28.30 -2.54
C ALA A 898 -32.59 26.77 -2.42
N ASN A 899 -31.52 26.01 -2.24
CA ASN A 899 -31.53 24.54 -2.25
C ASN A 899 -31.56 23.89 -0.85
N ILE A 900 -31.51 24.68 0.22
CA ILE A 900 -31.49 24.19 1.61
C ILE A 900 -32.92 23.85 2.07
N SER A 901 -33.09 22.71 2.75
CA SER A 901 -34.39 22.17 3.20
C SER A 901 -35.14 23.05 4.21
N ILE A 902 -34.44 23.92 4.93
CA ILE A 902 -34.97 24.92 5.87
C ILE A 902 -34.63 26.34 5.40
N ASP A 903 -35.65 27.21 5.32
CA ASP A 903 -35.43 28.67 5.25
C ASP A 903 -34.76 29.16 6.55
N ILE A 904 -33.54 29.67 6.41
CA ILE A 904 -32.70 30.22 7.49
C ILE A 904 -33.38 31.41 8.21
N ASN A 905 -34.33 32.08 7.56
CA ASN A 905 -35.06 33.21 8.13
C ASN A 905 -36.30 32.79 8.92
N SER A 906 -36.67 31.50 8.88
CA SER A 906 -37.91 30.94 9.46
C SER A 906 -37.91 30.87 11.00
N SER A 907 -39.08 30.58 11.57
CA SER A 907 -39.19 30.20 12.98
C SER A 907 -38.60 28.82 13.27
N LEU A 908 -38.67 27.89 12.31
CA LEU A 908 -38.14 26.52 12.46
C LEU A 908 -36.61 26.53 12.64
N PHE A 909 -35.89 27.28 11.79
CA PHE A 909 -34.43 27.43 11.92
C PHE A 909 -34.01 27.89 13.32
N ARG A 910 -34.72 28.89 13.87
CA ARG A 910 -34.43 29.41 15.22
C ARG A 910 -34.81 28.42 16.32
N SER A 911 -35.84 27.61 16.11
CA SER A 911 -36.27 26.58 17.07
C SER A 911 -35.27 25.42 17.13
N GLU A 912 -34.81 24.92 15.99
CA GLU A 912 -33.83 23.84 15.93
C GLU A 912 -32.42 24.31 16.36
N LEU A 913 -32.02 25.54 16.02
CA LEU A 913 -30.77 26.11 16.54
C LEU A 913 -30.83 26.34 18.05
N MET A 914 -31.98 26.75 18.61
CA MET A 914 -32.15 26.79 20.06
C MET A 914 -32.01 25.40 20.68
N GLN A 915 -32.58 24.37 20.06
CA GLN A 915 -32.41 22.99 20.52
C GLN A 915 -30.94 22.56 20.48
N ALA A 916 -30.19 22.89 19.41
CA ALA A 916 -28.75 22.63 19.35
C ALA A 916 -27.93 23.32 20.45
N TYR A 917 -28.41 24.46 20.99
CA TYR A 917 -27.82 25.08 22.18
C TYR A 917 -28.31 24.45 23.50
N ILE A 918 -29.54 23.93 23.56
CA ILE A 918 -30.04 23.14 24.71
C ILE A 918 -29.24 21.84 24.86
N ASP A 919 -28.90 21.17 23.76
CA ASP A 919 -28.08 19.94 23.75
C ASP A 919 -26.65 20.19 24.29
N MET A 920 -26.17 21.44 24.25
CA MET A 920 -24.90 21.89 24.84
C MET A 920 -25.06 22.42 26.28
N GLU A 921 -26.21 22.20 26.93
CA GLU A 921 -26.57 22.77 28.25
C GLU A 921 -26.64 24.32 28.30
N PHE A 922 -26.79 25.00 27.15
CA PHE A 922 -26.93 26.46 27.04
C PHE A 922 -28.35 26.90 26.60
N PRO A 923 -29.41 26.69 27.41
CA PRO A 923 -30.82 26.90 27.02
C PRO A 923 -31.24 28.36 26.77
N ALA A 924 -30.31 29.32 26.79
CA ALA A 924 -30.57 30.74 26.61
C ALA A 924 -29.40 31.40 25.85
N ALA A 925 -29.19 31.02 24.58
CA ALA A 925 -27.98 31.38 23.81
C ALA A 925 -28.20 32.26 22.55
N LEU A 926 -29.44 32.69 22.25
CA LEU A 926 -29.80 33.35 20.98
C LEU A 926 -30.12 34.86 21.10
N ILE A 927 -29.21 35.67 21.65
CA ILE A 927 -29.29 37.14 21.55
C ILE A 927 -28.73 37.62 20.20
N HIS A 928 -27.65 37.00 19.73
CA HIS A 928 -27.08 37.26 18.41
C HIS A 928 -28.01 36.81 17.29
N LYS A 929 -27.88 37.45 16.12
CA LYS A 929 -28.74 37.22 14.94
C LYS A 929 -27.96 37.03 13.64
N MET A 930 -26.63 37.07 13.70
CA MET A 930 -25.77 36.79 12.56
C MET A 930 -25.35 35.33 12.58
N VAL A 931 -25.45 34.71 11.41
CA VAL A 931 -24.87 33.41 11.07
C VAL A 931 -24.03 33.59 9.83
N PHE A 932 -22.89 32.91 9.77
CA PHE A 932 -21.99 32.92 8.61
C PHE A 932 -21.85 31.51 8.06
N PHE A 933 -21.90 31.35 6.74
CA PHE A 933 -21.91 30.06 6.07
C PHE A 933 -20.54 29.75 5.46
N TYR A 934 -20.22 28.46 5.36
CA TYR A 934 -18.92 27.95 4.96
C TYR A 934 -19.09 26.68 4.11
N GLU A 935 -18.17 26.43 3.17
CA GLU A 935 -18.14 25.17 2.42
C GLU A 935 -17.55 24.01 3.23
N ILE A 936 -16.59 24.31 4.12
CA ILE A 936 -15.72 23.30 4.74
C ILE A 936 -15.58 23.54 6.24
N ALA A 937 -15.67 22.45 7.03
CA ALA A 937 -15.15 22.38 8.38
C ALA A 937 -13.98 21.41 8.47
N THR A 938 -12.98 21.73 9.28
CA THR A 938 -11.84 20.87 9.61
C THR A 938 -11.78 20.68 11.12
N TYR A 939 -11.62 19.44 11.59
CA TYR A 939 -11.53 19.15 13.02
C TYR A 939 -10.62 17.96 13.33
N ILE A 940 -10.09 17.92 14.55
CA ILE A 940 -9.29 16.80 15.05
C ILE A 940 -10.12 16.07 16.10
N CYS A 941 -10.44 14.79 15.88
CA CYS A 941 -11.20 13.97 16.83
C CYS A 941 -10.41 12.77 17.35
N GLU A 942 -10.49 12.48 18.64
CA GLU A 942 -10.04 11.20 19.21
C GLU A 942 -10.91 10.05 18.69
N ASN A 943 -10.30 8.95 18.25
CA ASN A 943 -10.99 7.73 17.83
C ASN A 943 -11.05 6.68 18.95
N ASP A 944 -11.82 5.60 18.73
CA ASP A 944 -12.06 4.48 19.66
C ASP A 944 -10.79 3.79 20.23
N GLN A 945 -9.60 4.12 19.73
CA GLN A 945 -8.30 3.58 20.15
C GLN A 945 -7.37 4.63 20.78
N GLY A 946 -7.85 5.86 21.03
CA GLY A 946 -7.06 6.93 21.64
C GLY A 946 -6.08 7.63 20.70
N TYR A 947 -6.41 7.71 19.40
CA TYR A 947 -5.62 8.44 18.40
C TYR A 947 -6.43 9.62 17.84
N PHE A 948 -5.79 10.78 17.76
CA PHE A 948 -6.36 12.02 17.23
C PHE A 948 -6.26 12.08 15.71
N VAL A 949 -7.39 11.86 15.03
CA VAL A 949 -7.50 11.83 13.57
C VAL A 949 -8.04 13.16 13.06
N LYS A 950 -7.39 13.75 12.05
CA LYS A 950 -7.93 14.91 11.32
C LYS A 950 -9.09 14.48 10.42
N GLN A 951 -10.23 15.14 10.56
CA GLN A 951 -11.41 15.04 9.71
C GLN A 951 -11.63 16.34 8.94
N GLN A 952 -12.20 16.21 7.75
CA GLN A 952 -12.66 17.32 6.92
C GLN A 952 -14.06 16.98 6.42
N LEU A 953 -14.99 17.92 6.62
CA LEU A 953 -16.39 17.83 6.27
C LEU A 953 -16.74 18.95 5.30
N HIS A 954 -17.38 18.60 4.19
CA HIS A 954 -17.84 19.52 3.16
C HIS A 954 -19.36 19.59 3.11
N VAL A 955 -19.87 20.69 2.58
CA VAL A 955 -21.23 20.72 2.04
C VAL A 955 -21.36 19.64 0.94
N GLY A 956 -22.44 18.86 1.00
CA GLY A 956 -22.67 17.71 0.13
C GLY A 956 -22.12 16.37 0.65
N ASP A 957 -21.33 16.33 1.72
CA ASP A 957 -20.90 15.07 2.33
C ASP A 957 -22.09 14.34 2.99
N VAL A 958 -22.11 13.02 2.90
CA VAL A 958 -23.05 12.17 3.64
C VAL A 958 -22.44 11.74 4.96
N VAL A 959 -23.16 12.01 6.04
CA VAL A 959 -22.76 11.81 7.42
C VAL A 959 -23.68 10.79 8.11
N THR A 960 -23.17 10.20 9.20
CA THR A 960 -23.99 9.41 10.13
C THR A 960 -24.16 10.18 11.43
N ILE A 961 -25.40 10.18 11.93
CA ILE A 961 -25.82 10.79 13.19
C ILE A 961 -26.55 9.70 13.99
N GLN A 962 -26.30 9.63 15.30
CA GLN A 962 -27.04 8.74 16.20
C GLN A 962 -28.27 9.46 16.78
N GLU A 963 -29.45 8.85 16.64
CA GLU A 963 -30.65 9.19 17.41
C GLU A 963 -31.07 7.98 18.25
N GLU A 964 -31.64 8.20 19.45
CA GLU A 964 -31.95 7.15 20.44
C GLU A 964 -32.85 5.99 19.95
N ILE A 965 -33.48 6.14 18.79
CA ILE A 965 -34.46 5.22 18.21
C ILE A 965 -33.85 4.32 17.11
N TYR A 966 -32.71 4.68 16.52
CA TYR A 966 -32.14 4.01 15.34
C TYR A 966 -30.62 3.82 15.45
N SER A 967 -30.11 2.60 15.17
CA SER A 967 -28.72 2.23 15.45
C SER A 967 -27.66 2.91 14.56
N GLU A 968 -28.02 3.27 13.33
CA GLU A 968 -27.28 4.18 12.45
C GLU A 968 -28.31 4.94 11.62
N SER A 969 -28.11 6.23 11.38
CA SER A 969 -28.97 7.04 10.49
C SER A 969 -28.14 8.00 9.66
N TYR A 970 -28.52 8.18 8.39
CA TYR A 970 -27.73 8.93 7.41
C TYR A 970 -28.42 10.21 6.97
N ALA A 971 -27.64 11.27 6.82
CA ALA A 971 -28.09 12.55 6.29
C ALA A 971 -27.02 13.15 5.37
N ILE A 972 -27.42 13.98 4.40
CA ILE A 972 -26.49 14.81 3.62
C ILE A 972 -26.35 16.18 4.28
N VAL A 973 -25.14 16.73 4.35
CA VAL A 973 -24.91 18.08 4.86
C VAL A 973 -25.27 19.10 3.78
N GLU A 974 -26.35 19.85 3.99
CA GLU A 974 -26.79 20.91 3.07
C GLU A 974 -26.07 22.24 3.33
N ALA A 975 -25.62 22.49 4.56
CA ALA A 975 -24.90 23.70 4.92
C ALA A 975 -24.02 23.52 6.18
N ILE A 976 -22.88 24.21 6.23
CA ILE A 976 -22.07 24.41 7.43
C ILE A 976 -22.13 25.89 7.80
N PHE A 977 -22.34 26.22 9.08
CA PHE A 977 -22.43 27.61 9.53
C PHE A 977 -21.90 27.85 10.94
N SER A 978 -21.48 29.09 11.23
CA SER A 978 -21.12 29.53 12.58
C SER A 978 -22.17 30.47 13.19
N HIS A 979 -22.32 30.41 14.51
CA HIS A 979 -23.17 31.30 15.30
C HIS A 979 -22.48 31.67 16.62
N GLN A 980 -22.64 32.92 17.06
CA GLN A 980 -22.04 33.42 18.31
C GLN A 980 -22.99 33.22 19.48
N GLY A 981 -22.60 32.41 20.48
CA GLY A 981 -23.38 32.21 21.69
C GLY A 981 -23.44 33.45 22.58
N ASN A 982 -24.35 33.43 23.57
CA ASN A 982 -24.46 34.51 24.57
C ASN A 982 -23.27 34.61 25.54
N ASN A 983 -22.32 33.68 25.46
CA ASN A 983 -21.03 33.70 26.14
C ASN A 983 -19.91 34.28 25.25
N GLU A 984 -20.27 35.01 24.20
CA GLU A 984 -19.41 35.64 23.17
C GLU A 984 -18.57 34.67 22.32
N LYS A 985 -18.57 33.36 22.63
CA LYS A 985 -17.86 32.34 21.84
C LYS A 985 -18.58 32.02 20.52
N LEU A 986 -17.81 31.78 19.47
CA LEU A 986 -18.30 31.32 18.18
C LEU A 986 -18.36 29.79 18.15
N TYR A 987 -19.48 29.21 17.69
CA TYR A 987 -19.72 27.76 17.60
C TYR A 987 -20.03 27.36 16.14
N ALA A 988 -19.78 26.10 15.77
CA ALA A 988 -20.02 25.56 14.43
C ALA A 988 -21.15 24.51 14.39
N PHE A 989 -22.07 24.69 13.44
CA PHE A 989 -23.27 23.89 13.25
C PHE A 989 -23.38 23.40 11.80
N VAL A 990 -24.18 22.37 11.59
CA VAL A 990 -24.59 21.87 10.28
C VAL A 990 -26.10 21.94 10.11
N ILE A 991 -26.55 22.10 8.86
CA ILE A 991 -27.92 21.78 8.43
C ILE A 991 -27.83 20.50 7.61
N VAL A 992 -28.64 19.49 7.94
CA VAL A 992 -28.65 18.19 7.27
C VAL A 992 -30.04 17.80 6.79
N ASN A 993 -30.10 16.96 5.75
CA ASN A 993 -31.34 16.43 5.19
C ASN A 993 -31.28 14.90 5.10
N TRP A 994 -32.35 14.24 5.54
CA TRP A 994 -32.35 12.85 5.96
C TRP A 994 -32.68 11.86 4.85
N PHE A 995 -31.98 10.71 4.89
CA PHE A 995 -32.22 9.54 4.07
C PHE A 995 -33.15 8.53 4.78
N GLU A 996 -34.39 8.38 4.30
CA GLU A 996 -35.34 7.35 4.73
C GLU A 996 -35.05 6.03 4.00
N GLU A 997 -34.77 4.92 4.70
CA GLU A 997 -34.53 3.62 4.03
C GLU A 997 -35.81 3.08 3.39
N THR A 998 -35.72 2.63 2.13
CA THR A 998 -36.83 2.01 1.41
C THR A 998 -36.70 0.49 1.39
N SER A 999 -37.79 -0.23 1.14
CA SER A 999 -37.78 -1.69 0.97
C SER A 999 -37.17 -2.17 -0.36
N GLN A 1000 -36.55 -1.28 -1.15
CA GLN A 1000 -36.00 -1.59 -2.47
C GLN A 1000 -34.48 -1.71 -2.45
N THR A 1001 -33.93 -2.55 -3.33
CA THR A 1001 -32.48 -2.71 -3.52
C THR A 1001 -32.11 -2.69 -5.00
N LYS A 1002 -30.92 -2.17 -5.32
CA LYS A 1002 -30.33 -2.17 -6.66
C LYS A 1002 -28.88 -2.62 -6.52
N LEU A 1003 -28.48 -3.66 -7.26
CA LEU A 1003 -27.21 -4.39 -7.05
C LEU A 1003 -27.04 -4.89 -5.59
N ASP A 1004 -28.13 -5.25 -4.93
CA ASP A 1004 -28.24 -5.67 -3.51
C ASP A 1004 -27.83 -4.58 -2.49
N CYS A 1005 -27.55 -3.37 -2.98
CA CYS A 1005 -27.41 -2.16 -2.19
C CYS A 1005 -28.80 -1.56 -1.92
N PRO A 1006 -29.12 -1.18 -0.66
CA PRO A 1006 -30.42 -0.60 -0.31
C PRO A 1006 -30.58 0.80 -0.90
N ILE A 1007 -31.81 1.10 -1.30
CA ILE A 1007 -32.22 2.41 -1.80
C ILE A 1007 -32.83 3.20 -0.65
N TYR A 1008 -32.40 4.44 -0.47
CA TYR A 1008 -32.92 5.42 0.46
C TYR A 1008 -33.58 6.56 -0.31
N ARG A 1009 -34.45 7.33 0.36
CA ARG A 1009 -35.04 8.55 -0.18
C ARG A 1009 -34.65 9.78 0.64
N LEU A 1010 -34.17 10.82 -0.03
CA LEU A 1010 -33.85 12.11 0.58
C LEU A 1010 -35.12 12.96 0.81
N GLY A 1011 -35.20 13.67 1.95
CA GLY A 1011 -36.27 14.62 2.24
C GLY A 1011 -37.20 14.23 3.39
N TRP A 1012 -36.74 13.47 4.39
CA TRP A 1012 -37.60 13.00 5.49
C TRP A 1012 -37.88 14.08 6.54
N LYS A 1013 -38.84 14.97 6.26
CA LYS A 1013 -39.22 16.17 7.05
C LYS A 1013 -39.81 15.93 8.46
N ARG A 1014 -39.54 14.78 9.09
CA ARG A 1014 -40.01 14.45 10.45
C ARG A 1014 -38.96 14.65 11.52
N TRP A 1015 -37.68 14.61 11.16
CA TRP A 1015 -36.58 14.79 12.09
C TRP A 1015 -36.06 16.22 12.03
N ARG A 1016 -35.23 16.56 13.01
CA ARG A 1016 -34.54 17.85 13.11
C ARG A 1016 -33.39 17.91 12.11
N HIS A 1017 -33.06 19.09 11.60
CA HIS A 1017 -32.07 19.31 10.55
C HIS A 1017 -30.82 20.02 11.08
N ILE A 1018 -30.93 20.86 12.12
CA ILE A 1018 -29.79 21.62 12.68
C ILE A 1018 -29.10 20.88 13.83
N PHE A 1019 -27.83 20.54 13.65
CA PHE A 1019 -26.99 19.88 14.67
C PHE A 1019 -25.70 20.65 14.91
N LEU A 1020 -25.10 20.43 16.09
CA LEU A 1020 -23.71 20.82 16.35
C LEU A 1020 -22.77 19.87 15.61
N ILE A 1021 -21.66 20.38 15.06
CA ILE A 1021 -20.77 19.56 14.22
C ILE A 1021 -20.18 18.32 14.93
N SER A 1022 -20.03 18.36 16.25
CA SER A 1022 -19.50 17.22 17.02
C SER A 1022 -20.40 15.99 17.02
N VAL A 1023 -21.69 16.12 16.68
CA VAL A 1023 -22.66 15.00 16.64
C VAL A 1023 -22.44 14.08 15.41
N ILE A 1024 -21.39 14.32 14.62
CA ILE A 1024 -21.08 13.61 13.38
C ILE A 1024 -19.96 12.57 13.59
N ASP A 1025 -20.36 11.30 13.72
CA ASP A 1025 -19.43 10.19 13.95
C ASP A 1025 -18.67 9.74 12.69
N LEU A 1026 -19.36 9.71 11.54
CA LEU A 1026 -18.91 9.01 10.34
C LEU A 1026 -18.92 9.90 9.08
N VAL A 1027 -18.06 10.93 9.02
CA VAL A 1027 -17.71 11.57 7.74
C VAL A 1027 -16.84 10.62 6.91
N ASN A 1028 -16.93 10.69 5.57
CA ASN A 1028 -16.06 10.00 4.61
C ASN A 1028 -16.02 8.46 4.69
N LYS A 1029 -16.84 7.83 5.56
CA LYS A 1029 -16.90 6.37 5.75
C LYS A 1029 -18.06 5.69 4.99
N VAL A 1030 -18.97 6.47 4.42
CA VAL A 1030 -20.16 6.00 3.68
C VAL A 1030 -20.26 6.75 2.35
N HIS A 1031 -20.73 6.07 1.30
CA HIS A 1031 -20.91 6.64 -0.03
C HIS A 1031 -22.33 6.35 -0.54
N PHE A 1032 -22.95 7.33 -1.19
CA PHE A 1032 -24.29 7.21 -1.78
C PHE A 1032 -24.22 7.60 -3.26
N VAL A 1033 -24.95 6.86 -4.09
CA VAL A 1033 -24.97 6.99 -5.56
C VAL A 1033 -26.39 7.29 -6.00
N HIS A 1034 -26.59 8.27 -6.88
CA HIS A 1034 -27.94 8.67 -7.31
C HIS A 1034 -28.64 7.54 -8.08
N ASP A 1035 -29.94 7.30 -7.85
CA ASP A 1035 -30.68 6.21 -8.52
C ASP A 1035 -31.14 6.59 -9.93
N CYS A 1036 -30.17 6.92 -10.79
CA CYS A 1036 -30.39 7.25 -12.19
C CYS A 1036 -30.84 6.02 -13.00
N ILE A 1037 -31.74 6.25 -13.96
CA ILE A 1037 -32.16 5.29 -14.99
C ILE A 1037 -32.25 6.05 -16.32
N GLY A 1038 -31.46 5.64 -17.31
CA GLY A 1038 -31.44 6.28 -18.64
C GLY A 1038 -31.16 7.78 -18.58
N ASP A 1039 -31.97 8.56 -19.29
CA ASP A 1039 -31.74 9.98 -19.57
C ASP A 1039 -31.89 10.93 -18.36
N MET A 1040 -32.36 10.46 -17.21
CA MET A 1040 -32.67 11.31 -16.03
C MET A 1040 -31.44 11.96 -15.35
N CYS A 1041 -30.22 11.69 -15.83
CA CYS A 1041 -28.97 12.20 -15.27
C CYS A 1041 -27.90 12.46 -16.37
N LYS A 1042 -28.30 13.03 -17.51
CA LYS A 1042 -27.38 13.31 -18.63
C LYS A 1042 -26.40 14.46 -18.31
N ASP A 1043 -26.94 15.60 -17.89
CA ASP A 1043 -26.16 16.84 -17.68
C ASP A 1043 -26.28 17.40 -16.25
N SER A 1044 -27.37 17.06 -15.56
CA SER A 1044 -27.61 17.29 -14.13
C SER A 1044 -28.58 16.22 -13.60
N HIS A 1045 -28.65 16.02 -12.29
CA HIS A 1045 -29.61 15.08 -11.69
C HIS A 1045 -31.03 15.66 -11.74
N ASP A 1046 -32.02 14.89 -12.22
CA ASP A 1046 -33.43 15.30 -12.16
C ASP A 1046 -33.87 15.54 -10.70
N THR A 1047 -34.19 16.80 -10.39
CA THR A 1047 -34.62 17.29 -9.06
C THR A 1047 -35.94 16.68 -8.56
N LYS A 1048 -36.59 15.82 -9.35
CA LYS A 1048 -37.75 15.00 -8.94
C LYS A 1048 -37.35 13.63 -8.39
N ASN A 1049 -36.13 13.17 -8.61
CA ASN A 1049 -35.67 11.83 -8.26
C ASN A 1049 -34.86 11.85 -6.94
N ASN A 1050 -35.54 11.84 -5.80
CA ASN A 1050 -34.89 11.84 -4.49
C ASN A 1050 -34.33 10.47 -4.04
N ASN A 1051 -34.20 9.48 -4.93
CA ASN A 1051 -33.76 8.13 -4.56
C ASN A 1051 -32.23 7.99 -4.71
N TYR A 1052 -31.57 7.46 -3.68
CA TYR A 1052 -30.13 7.22 -3.62
C TYR A 1052 -29.83 5.80 -3.19
N ILE A 1053 -28.76 5.21 -3.72
CA ILE A 1053 -28.31 3.85 -3.42
C ILE A 1053 -27.15 3.94 -2.43
N LYS A 1054 -27.27 3.36 -1.23
CA LYS A 1054 -26.15 3.29 -0.27
C LYS A 1054 -25.12 2.29 -0.78
N ASN A 1055 -23.95 2.78 -1.18
CA ASN A 1055 -22.90 1.96 -1.79
C ASN A 1055 -22.23 1.03 -0.77
N LYS A 1056 -22.72 -0.22 -0.68
CA LYS A 1056 -22.09 -1.29 0.13
C LYS A 1056 -20.71 -1.71 -0.37
N PHE A 1057 -20.30 -1.28 -1.56
CA PHE A 1057 -18.99 -1.60 -2.14
C PHE A 1057 -17.90 -0.59 -1.78
N TYR A 1058 -18.19 0.41 -0.94
CA TYR A 1058 -17.21 1.41 -0.52
C TYR A 1058 -16.22 0.86 0.52
N PHE A 1059 -14.92 0.89 0.19
CA PHE A 1059 -13.83 0.45 1.08
C PHE A 1059 -12.56 1.29 0.87
N THR A 1060 -11.61 1.20 1.81
CA THR A 1060 -10.31 1.88 1.77
C THR A 1060 -9.19 0.85 1.63
N ALA A 1061 -8.45 0.86 0.51
CA ALA A 1061 -7.46 -0.16 0.19
C ALA A 1061 -6.10 0.00 0.92
N ILE A 1062 -5.64 1.25 1.07
CA ILE A 1062 -4.40 1.65 1.75
C ILE A 1062 -4.76 2.64 2.86
#